data_AF-A0AA39NEU3-F1
#
_entry.id   AF-A0AA39NEU3-F1
#
_cell.length_a   1.000
_cell.length_b   1.000
_cell.length_c   1.000
_cell.angle_alpha   90.00
_cell.angle_beta   90.00
_cell.angle_gamma   90.00
#
_symmetry.space_group_name_H-M   'P 1'
#
loop_
_entity.id
_entity.type
_entity.pdbx_description
1 polymer ?
#
loop_
_entity_poly.entity_id
_entity_poly.type
_entity_poly.pdbx_seq_one_letter_code
_entity_poly.pdbx_strand_id
1 'polypeptide(L)'
;MTVKDLVDRFESSLSASSPVPGPSRSYSTPQSSTRIKVEKDDGTVTKVPPPPHPLMMKTLTTPHDGDSRQLTARATRIGDTHAQQSRNTLSSAPKHKSDQCLPMDSDSDTLKSALIQRHNAKQITVPHTPVAVTDLFARKAAPLHLPKLDKYLSSLQPPDFLRDDSKWDKSSMFPPMDRLALTGSSLDDLETNSKVPVSWRDRKTILGSAVGIVLGVTGSSALATYYSLQGLTNTVQIFALILNTIVPVQGSGVWSEWRQLFLGTIPNIIALNFASTLIQSLVYLIVFFAISSGLLYYFFHSALGCDRYTYGTLLIVTFILTVVYLPLSTMAVHVLVWSEDLWAVPNPYTNATSFPPIVASLGPADEYRDPLDFCWTTTMKKNEINFAPVVVVLAAIVVLSLTICFPIAAPVVSLSIPSPKSNRYTSLGRLRNSVDLDGEYHRLLSRDQNPFAFLYSGYRRGWGTYQSTYLFAKLSTLIIIAVINPDNCLFRSFSRSTIPIVRQVLLLISTIGFFLAQCILAPFLDPVNNASEWTSRLNYVATATIALLVALDIPGQTIYNVYLLYIIYIITYGLSIYFTIINLGPVRRMVKRLACRIDFSIDIFSPRLDLSPLSPHTKRRIWQESITALLLTSPECRIPAKQRMVYAQARDSEFPPYLLNFCGTPAERHAENLKILREIGSLKYNKASALLSGPDYEWFRKLESQIQKHFIGPDCYWKSPSETKPELVGCANFFGNAWWIPFPPTLVLRYDSGSYAVLQEVADLEAYISQNSSHSIRRRRHIRLSLRALDGQVVKWPYEHIIPIGSQSPLSWGRRRYSTQSSVHYNHCVLRINHRGHLSWQGLQLGSGFDIRLSYSKKLDLDGSVIGLNDDFDLTSPLARFFMLNSQLVSSRLSYIESTLASYRRHHRKETLTYRFLSHVYDHAREPSGLRPSSMELEKDPRVRVLMSGSEETRTWWYIFWDDLWRRNHDTISGLELHAVDFNPYYPTSIAYTPLPRVALETFLTQRGLLSKSPRWGDFFHPGFLNKLYLRLNETVFRGSSRAILFHIGQDHSELDMEDVDLDTLVQPSTLGTGGGTDHDNSSIRARPAYRWEGLLSDPVLKGSRRRRNFLAKLGAWMGVTPLWRSGVPSPGLSLDVRIENGRYVLLDDGSSFGGSHVNRTKLDNDND
;
A
#
# COMPACT_ATOMS: atom_id res chain seq x y z
N MET A 1 59.87 13.15 -32.81
CA MET A 1 58.40 13.03 -32.80
C MET A 1 57.89 13.80 -31.60
N THR A 2 57.19 14.89 -31.83
CA THR A 2 56.65 15.76 -30.80
C THR A 2 55.42 15.13 -30.12
N VAL A 3 55.02 15.66 -28.96
CA VAL A 3 53.76 15.28 -28.31
C VAL A 3 52.57 15.52 -29.23
N LYS A 4 52.61 16.60 -30.03
CA LYS A 4 51.60 16.92 -31.02
C LYS A 4 51.51 15.84 -32.09
N ASP A 5 52.64 15.40 -32.67
CA ASP A 5 52.67 14.32 -33.67
C ASP A 5 52.07 13.00 -33.15
N LEU A 6 52.21 12.70 -31.86
CA LEU A 6 51.65 11.49 -31.22
C LEU A 6 50.13 11.60 -31.06
N VAL A 7 49.63 12.77 -30.66
CA VAL A 7 48.20 13.06 -30.56
C VAL A 7 47.56 13.07 -31.96
N ASP A 8 48.16 13.78 -32.92
CA ASP A 8 47.69 13.90 -34.31
C ASP A 8 47.70 12.53 -35.03
N ARG A 9 48.65 11.63 -34.73
CA ARG A 9 48.63 10.24 -35.23
C ARG A 9 47.54 9.38 -34.61
N PHE A 10 47.24 9.55 -33.32
CA PHE A 10 46.10 8.87 -32.71
C PHE A 10 44.79 9.41 -33.31
N GLU A 11 44.64 10.72 -33.44
CA GLU A 11 43.45 11.37 -34.02
C GLU A 11 43.23 11.03 -35.51
N SER A 12 44.29 10.89 -36.30
CA SER A 12 44.17 10.38 -37.68
C SER A 12 43.79 8.89 -37.73
N SER A 13 44.24 8.06 -36.78
CA SER A 13 43.77 6.67 -36.66
C SER A 13 42.30 6.57 -36.23
N LEU A 14 41.81 7.50 -35.40
CA LEU A 14 40.40 7.60 -34.99
C LEU A 14 39.46 8.02 -36.11
N SER A 15 39.93 8.88 -37.03
CA SER A 15 39.14 9.38 -38.15
C SER A 15 39.09 8.39 -39.31
N ALA A 16 40.14 7.60 -39.52
CA ALA A 16 40.19 6.56 -40.55
C ALA A 16 39.19 5.39 -40.34
N SER A 17 38.64 5.22 -39.13
CA SER A 17 37.69 4.14 -38.81
C SER A 17 36.20 4.55 -38.86
N SER A 18 35.88 5.78 -39.28
CA SER A 18 34.48 6.26 -39.41
C SER A 18 34.01 6.29 -40.87
N PRO A 19 32.90 5.63 -41.24
CA PRO A 19 32.34 5.77 -42.59
C PRO A 19 31.68 7.13 -42.77
N VAL A 20 32.18 7.92 -43.73
CA VAL A 20 31.54 9.17 -44.19
C VAL A 20 30.29 8.81 -45.00
N PRO A 21 29.13 9.48 -44.79
CA PRO A 21 27.95 9.26 -45.61
C PRO A 21 28.14 9.88 -47.00
N GLY A 22 28.63 9.09 -47.96
CA GLY A 22 28.61 9.43 -49.38
C GLY A 22 27.20 9.35 -49.98
N PRO A 23 26.91 10.10 -51.06
CA PRO A 23 25.59 10.09 -51.69
C PRO A 23 25.25 8.73 -52.31
N SER A 24 23.97 8.38 -52.28
CA SER A 24 23.43 7.08 -52.65
C SER A 24 23.75 6.67 -54.09
N ARG A 25 24.60 5.65 -54.25
CA ARG A 25 24.65 4.81 -55.46
C ARG A 25 23.72 3.62 -55.29
N SER A 26 22.71 3.54 -56.16
CA SER A 26 21.86 2.37 -56.34
C SER A 26 22.67 1.21 -56.92
N TYR A 27 22.69 0.06 -56.24
CA TYR A 27 23.12 -1.20 -56.86
C TYR A 27 22.26 -2.40 -56.43
N SER A 28 21.78 -3.07 -57.48
CA SER A 28 21.27 -4.44 -57.60
C SER A 28 21.52 -5.43 -56.45
N THR A 29 20.44 -6.13 -56.09
CA THR A 29 20.43 -7.39 -55.34
C THR A 29 21.24 -8.49 -56.05
N PRO A 30 22.15 -9.19 -55.36
CA PRO A 30 22.67 -10.48 -55.82
C PRO A 30 21.71 -11.61 -55.45
N GLN A 31 21.43 -12.50 -56.39
CA GLN A 31 20.80 -13.79 -56.10
C GLN A 31 21.76 -14.65 -55.26
N SER A 32 21.23 -15.41 -54.29
CA SER A 32 21.96 -16.53 -53.69
C SER A 32 21.21 -17.83 -53.96
N SER A 33 21.94 -18.81 -54.50
CA SER A 33 21.41 -20.09 -54.94
C SER A 33 21.94 -21.21 -54.05
N THR A 34 21.04 -21.91 -53.34
CA THR A 34 21.35 -23.25 -52.80
C THR A 34 20.08 -24.10 -52.71
N ARG A 35 20.07 -25.22 -53.44
CA ARG A 35 19.23 -26.41 -53.16
C ARG A 35 19.53 -26.89 -51.72
N ILE A 36 18.64 -27.60 -51.00
CA ILE A 36 18.14 -28.96 -51.30
C ILE A 36 16.77 -29.20 -50.58
N LYS A 37 15.95 -30.05 -51.24
CA LYS A 37 14.72 -30.81 -50.83
C LYS A 37 14.37 -30.83 -49.32
N VAL A 38 13.09 -30.72 -48.91
CA VAL A 38 12.06 -31.80 -48.78
C VAL A 38 10.77 -31.10 -48.25
N GLU A 39 9.49 -31.39 -48.59
CA GLU A 39 8.89 -32.39 -49.51
C GLU A 39 7.64 -31.82 -50.27
N LYS A 40 6.42 -32.40 -50.09
CA LYS A 40 5.11 -32.01 -50.65
C LYS A 40 4.00 -32.15 -49.60
N ASP A 41 2.98 -31.28 -49.64
CA ASP A 41 1.55 -31.67 -49.75
C ASP A 41 0.66 -30.46 -50.12
N ASP A 42 -0.56 -30.74 -50.61
CA ASP A 42 -1.29 -29.89 -51.58
C ASP A 42 -2.40 -28.95 -51.01
N GLY A 43 -2.71 -27.90 -51.78
CA GLY A 43 -4.01 -27.18 -51.78
C GLY A 43 -4.23 -26.06 -50.74
N THR A 44 -4.91 -24.94 -51.01
CA THR A 44 -5.64 -24.46 -52.22
C THR A 44 -5.59 -22.92 -52.30
N VAL A 45 -5.77 -22.36 -53.52
CA VAL A 45 -5.58 -20.93 -53.84
C VAL A 45 -6.89 -20.14 -53.94
N THR A 46 -6.94 -18.92 -53.38
CA THR A 46 -7.84 -17.84 -53.84
C THR A 46 -7.10 -16.50 -53.95
N LYS A 47 -7.42 -15.71 -54.98
CA LYS A 47 -6.66 -14.53 -55.45
C LYS A 47 -7.06 -13.22 -54.75
N VAL A 48 -6.12 -12.27 -54.69
CA VAL A 48 -6.35 -10.87 -54.29
C VAL A 48 -6.00 -9.95 -55.48
N PRO A 49 -6.80 -8.91 -55.81
CA PRO A 49 -6.52 -7.97 -56.91
C PRO A 49 -5.57 -6.81 -56.50
N PRO A 50 -4.90 -6.15 -57.46
CA PRO A 50 -3.87 -5.13 -57.21
C PRO A 50 -4.41 -3.69 -57.01
N PRO A 51 -3.63 -2.79 -56.39
CA PRO A 51 -3.99 -1.37 -56.21
C PRO A 51 -3.66 -0.49 -57.43
N PRO A 52 -4.39 0.62 -57.68
CA PRO A 52 -4.09 1.58 -58.74
C PRO A 52 -3.04 2.63 -58.37
N HIS A 53 -2.38 3.18 -59.39
CA HIS A 53 -1.30 4.18 -59.31
C HIS A 53 -1.79 5.63 -59.03
N PRO A 54 -0.90 6.53 -58.55
CA PRO A 54 -1.23 7.93 -58.23
C PRO A 54 -1.18 8.86 -59.46
N LEU A 55 -1.94 9.96 -59.43
CA LEU A 55 -1.95 11.03 -60.44
C LEU A 55 -1.38 12.36 -59.92
N MET A 56 -0.94 13.19 -60.87
CA MET A 56 -0.10 14.37 -60.69
C MET A 56 -0.83 15.66 -60.28
N MET A 57 -0.14 16.42 -59.40
CA MET A 57 0.26 17.83 -59.57
C MET A 57 -0.76 18.89 -60.05
N LYS A 58 -0.93 19.95 -59.25
CA LYS A 58 -1.13 21.32 -59.76
C LYS A 58 -0.64 22.39 -58.78
N THR A 59 -0.09 23.47 -59.34
CA THR A 59 0.64 24.56 -58.67
C THR A 59 -0.15 25.86 -58.76
N LEU A 60 -0.12 26.73 -57.73
CA LEU A 60 -0.40 28.18 -57.75
C LEU A 60 0.13 28.77 -56.42
N THR A 61 1.30 29.43 -56.39
CA THR A 61 1.56 30.89 -56.55
C THR A 61 1.07 31.79 -55.40
N THR A 62 2.02 32.47 -54.76
CA THR A 62 1.88 33.58 -53.81
C THR A 62 1.60 34.92 -54.51
N PRO A 63 1.23 35.96 -53.74
CA PRO A 63 2.00 37.21 -53.82
C PRO A 63 2.45 37.76 -52.46
N HIS A 64 3.13 38.91 -52.49
CA HIS A 64 4.03 39.47 -51.48
C HIS A 64 3.54 40.88 -51.04
N ASP A 65 3.83 41.29 -49.79
CA ASP A 65 3.96 42.66 -49.22
C ASP A 65 3.65 42.61 -47.70
N GLY A 66 4.13 43.48 -46.80
CA GLY A 66 5.08 44.61 -46.90
C GLY A 66 5.08 45.43 -45.58
N ASP A 67 6.25 45.94 -45.18
CA ASP A 67 6.51 46.98 -44.15
C ASP A 67 6.30 46.81 -42.62
N SER A 68 7.42 46.57 -41.92
CA SER A 68 8.16 47.57 -41.10
C SER A 68 7.45 48.56 -40.15
N ARG A 69 7.73 48.48 -38.83
CA ARG A 69 8.48 49.53 -38.06
C ARG A 69 8.81 49.17 -36.59
N GLN A 70 9.78 49.90 -36.02
CA GLN A 70 10.43 49.71 -34.72
C GLN A 70 9.82 50.60 -33.60
N LEU A 71 10.19 50.33 -32.32
CA LEU A 71 10.60 51.25 -31.22
C LEU A 71 10.63 50.43 -29.90
N THR A 72 11.78 50.10 -29.28
CA THR A 72 12.49 50.81 -28.18
C THR A 72 11.63 51.19 -26.95
N ALA A 73 12.07 51.12 -25.68
CA ALA A 73 13.25 50.55 -25.01
C ALA A 73 13.10 50.73 -23.46
N ARG A 74 14.10 50.26 -22.67
CA ARG A 74 14.43 50.69 -21.27
C ARG A 74 13.47 50.16 -20.16
N ALA A 75 13.84 49.38 -19.14
CA ALA A 75 15.06 49.09 -18.36
C ALA A 75 15.34 49.99 -17.13
N THR A 76 15.22 49.41 -15.93
CA THR A 76 16.05 49.73 -14.74
C THR A 76 16.11 48.55 -13.75
N ARG A 77 17.23 48.45 -13.02
CA ARG A 77 17.52 47.46 -11.96
C ARG A 77 17.55 48.14 -10.57
N ILE A 78 17.92 47.35 -9.54
CA ILE A 78 18.60 47.66 -8.26
C ILE A 78 17.71 47.26 -7.05
N GLY A 79 18.18 46.53 -6.04
CA GLY A 79 19.52 45.93 -5.85
C GLY A 79 19.60 44.95 -4.66
N ASP A 80 20.77 44.33 -4.49
CA ASP A 80 21.08 43.29 -3.49
C ASP A 80 21.46 43.83 -2.09
N THR A 81 21.46 42.98 -1.04
CA THR A 81 22.58 42.84 -0.07
C THR A 81 22.39 41.72 1.00
N HIS A 82 23.38 40.81 1.08
CA HIS A 82 23.98 40.09 2.25
C HIS A 82 23.14 39.66 3.49
N ALA A 83 23.07 38.36 3.87
CA ALA A 83 24.04 37.52 4.65
C ALA A 83 24.10 37.86 6.17
N GLN A 84 24.02 36.95 7.17
CA GLN A 84 24.82 35.73 7.44
C GLN A 84 24.19 34.73 8.47
N GLN A 85 24.52 33.43 8.33
CA GLN A 85 24.82 32.38 9.36
C GLN A 85 24.29 32.43 10.83
N SER A 86 23.52 31.41 11.26
CA SER A 86 23.98 30.28 12.15
C SER A 86 22.94 29.63 13.10
N ARG A 87 22.94 28.28 13.08
CA ARG A 87 22.49 27.23 14.03
C ARG A 87 21.83 27.55 15.40
N ASN A 88 20.71 26.84 15.64
CA ASN A 88 20.36 25.94 16.79
C ASN A 88 19.06 26.20 17.59
N THR A 89 18.49 25.06 18.04
CA THR A 89 17.57 24.81 19.18
C THR A 89 16.06 25.15 19.14
N LEU A 90 15.29 24.07 19.41
CA LEU A 90 14.03 23.94 20.15
C LEU A 90 12.74 24.73 19.82
N SER A 91 11.66 23.94 19.77
CA SER A 91 10.36 24.19 20.43
C SER A 91 9.65 25.54 20.25
N SER A 92 8.75 25.61 19.26
CA SER A 92 7.32 25.94 19.45
C SER A 92 6.68 26.20 18.08
N ALA A 93 5.43 25.78 17.90
CA ALA A 93 4.66 26.07 16.70
C ALA A 93 3.66 27.22 16.99
N PRO A 94 3.91 28.46 16.54
CA PRO A 94 2.91 29.52 16.62
C PRO A 94 1.87 29.38 15.51
N LYS A 95 0.64 29.80 15.81
CA LYS A 95 -0.45 29.90 14.83
C LYS A 95 -0.19 31.08 13.89
N HIS A 96 -0.13 30.85 12.60
CA HIS A 96 -0.51 31.85 11.57
C HIS A 96 -1.84 31.38 10.96
N LYS A 97 -2.94 32.13 11.09
CA LYS A 97 -3.26 33.38 10.38
C LYS A 97 -3.08 33.23 8.87
N SER A 98 -4.20 32.94 8.22
CA SER A 98 -4.40 33.00 6.79
C SER A 98 -4.43 34.45 6.32
N ASP A 99 -3.59 34.78 5.34
CA ASP A 99 -3.66 36.06 4.64
C ASP A 99 -4.84 36.11 3.66
N GLN A 100 -5.26 37.34 3.37
CA GLN A 100 -6.47 37.67 2.64
C GLN A 100 -6.31 37.43 1.13
N CYS A 101 -7.36 36.90 0.50
CA CYS A 101 -7.60 37.09 -0.92
C CYS A 101 -8.85 37.98 -1.07
N LEU A 102 -8.81 38.88 -2.05
CA LEU A 102 -9.83 39.91 -2.27
C LEU A 102 -11.18 39.29 -2.68
N PRO A 103 -12.31 39.93 -2.33
CA PRO A 103 -13.62 39.52 -2.84
C PRO A 103 -13.72 39.87 -4.34
N MET A 104 -14.27 38.94 -5.12
CA MET A 104 -14.91 39.26 -6.39
C MET A 104 -16.41 39.41 -6.13
N ASP A 105 -17.01 40.43 -6.73
CA ASP A 105 -18.33 40.93 -6.38
C ASP A 105 -19.50 40.02 -6.80
N SER A 106 -20.65 40.38 -6.24
CA SER A 106 -21.93 39.67 -6.26
C SER A 106 -22.64 39.64 -7.62
N ASP A 107 -23.05 38.44 -8.05
CA ASP A 107 -24.19 38.23 -8.97
C ASP A 107 -25.04 36.98 -8.59
N SER A 108 -24.82 36.40 -7.40
CA SER A 108 -25.49 35.16 -6.94
C SER A 108 -26.88 35.38 -6.33
N ASP A 109 -27.10 36.52 -5.67
CA ASP A 109 -28.21 36.64 -4.70
C ASP A 109 -29.52 37.15 -5.32
N THR A 110 -29.45 37.75 -6.50
CA THR A 110 -30.61 38.09 -7.35
C THR A 110 -31.29 36.86 -7.95
N LEU A 111 -30.54 35.76 -8.14
CA LEU A 111 -31.06 34.51 -8.73
C LEU A 111 -31.69 33.60 -7.67
N LYS A 112 -31.18 33.61 -6.44
CA LYS A 112 -31.80 32.94 -5.27
C LYS A 112 -33.17 33.54 -4.93
N SER A 113 -33.29 34.86 -4.94
CA SER A 113 -34.55 35.55 -4.64
C SER A 113 -35.64 35.29 -5.69
N ALA A 114 -35.26 35.18 -6.98
CA ALA A 114 -36.21 34.87 -8.06
C ALA A 114 -36.75 33.42 -8.05
N LEU A 115 -35.97 32.43 -7.62
CA LEU A 115 -36.40 31.03 -7.53
C LEU A 115 -37.30 30.77 -6.29
N ILE A 116 -36.95 31.34 -5.13
CA ILE A 116 -37.71 31.17 -3.88
C ILE A 116 -39.14 31.76 -3.96
N GLN A 117 -39.37 32.73 -4.85
CA GLN A 117 -40.66 33.41 -4.97
C GLN A 117 -41.71 32.64 -5.80
N ARG A 118 -41.36 31.52 -6.45
CA ARG A 118 -42.27 30.82 -7.39
C ARG A 118 -43.03 29.61 -6.84
N HIS A 119 -42.70 29.11 -5.65
CA HIS A 119 -43.39 27.96 -5.02
C HIS A 119 -44.25 28.31 -3.78
N ASN A 120 -44.24 29.56 -3.34
CA ASN A 120 -45.02 30.00 -2.16
C ASN A 120 -46.51 30.28 -2.49
N ALA A 121 -47.22 29.28 -3.04
CA ALA A 121 -48.67 29.26 -3.10
C ALA A 121 -49.22 28.50 -1.87
N LYS A 122 -49.82 29.21 -0.90
CA LYS A 122 -50.49 28.59 0.26
C LYS A 122 -51.63 27.68 -0.18
N GLN A 123 -51.40 26.37 -0.27
CA GLN A 123 -52.47 25.37 -0.21
C GLN A 123 -52.69 24.96 1.24
N ILE A 124 -53.91 25.16 1.73
CA ILE A 124 -54.34 24.68 3.05
C ILE A 124 -54.79 23.22 2.86
N THR A 125 -53.86 22.29 3.00
CA THR A 125 -54.19 20.87 3.15
C THR A 125 -54.49 20.54 4.61
N VAL A 126 -55.32 19.52 4.83
CA VAL A 126 -55.73 19.04 6.17
C VAL A 126 -54.48 18.66 7.00
N PRO A 127 -54.44 18.92 8.32
CA PRO A 127 -53.27 18.63 9.15
C PRO A 127 -52.98 17.13 9.24
N HIS A 128 -52.19 16.63 8.28
CA HIS A 128 -51.55 15.33 8.33
C HIS A 128 -50.24 15.43 9.12
N THR A 129 -49.80 14.33 9.70
CA THR A 129 -48.49 14.24 10.34
C THR A 129 -47.55 13.50 9.40
N PRO A 130 -46.47 14.12 8.90
CA PRO A 130 -45.53 13.45 8.01
C PRO A 130 -44.90 12.25 8.72
N VAL A 131 -44.76 11.13 8.00
CA VAL A 131 -44.22 9.87 8.53
C VAL A 131 -42.70 9.89 8.43
N ALA A 132 -42.00 9.63 9.53
CA ALA A 132 -40.54 9.61 9.53
C ALA A 132 -40.00 8.53 8.59
N VAL A 133 -38.96 8.86 7.82
CA VAL A 133 -38.31 7.93 6.87
C VAL A 133 -37.71 6.71 7.60
N THR A 134 -37.33 6.86 8.87
CA THR A 134 -36.90 5.77 9.75
C THR A 134 -38.00 4.73 9.99
N ASP A 135 -39.27 5.15 10.08
CA ASP A 135 -40.42 4.25 10.23
C ASP A 135 -40.80 3.61 8.88
N LEU A 136 -40.73 4.38 7.78
CA LEU A 136 -40.96 3.89 6.42
C LEU A 136 -39.96 2.80 5.99
N PHE A 137 -38.72 2.87 6.50
CA PHE A 137 -37.65 1.91 6.25
C PHE A 137 -37.54 0.78 7.29
N ALA A 138 -38.39 0.78 8.32
CA ALA A 138 -38.38 -0.24 9.37
C ALA A 138 -38.65 -1.66 8.82
N ARG A 139 -38.16 -2.69 9.52
CA ARG A 139 -38.34 -4.10 9.10
C ARG A 139 -39.80 -4.53 8.97
N LYS A 140 -40.67 -3.92 9.79
CA LYS A 140 -42.13 -4.16 9.84
C LYS A 140 -42.95 -3.05 9.16
N ALA A 141 -42.33 -2.16 8.39
CA ALA A 141 -43.03 -1.12 7.65
C ALA A 141 -44.05 -1.72 6.65
N ALA A 142 -45.14 -1.00 6.39
CA ALA A 142 -46.04 -1.34 5.28
C ALA A 142 -45.31 -1.17 3.93
N PRO A 143 -45.67 -1.92 2.87
CA PRO A 143 -45.14 -1.68 1.53
C PRO A 143 -45.55 -0.30 1.00
N LEU A 144 -44.61 0.43 0.41
CA LEU A 144 -44.87 1.68 -0.29
C LEU A 144 -45.43 1.41 -1.70
N HIS A 145 -46.54 2.06 -2.04
CA HIS A 145 -47.26 1.89 -3.30
C HIS A 145 -47.04 3.09 -4.23
N LEU A 146 -46.34 2.88 -5.36
CA LEU A 146 -45.96 3.93 -6.32
C LEU A 146 -46.48 3.59 -7.73
N PRO A 147 -47.80 3.72 -8.00
CA PRO A 147 -48.40 3.25 -9.25
C PRO A 147 -47.89 3.99 -10.49
N LYS A 148 -47.46 5.25 -10.34
CA LYS A 148 -46.83 6.06 -11.41
C LYS A 148 -45.48 5.43 -11.83
N LEU A 149 -44.67 4.98 -10.87
CA LEU A 149 -43.39 4.30 -11.09
C LEU A 149 -43.60 2.88 -11.63
N ASP A 150 -44.50 2.09 -11.01
CA ASP A 150 -44.77 0.72 -11.45
C ASP A 150 -45.24 0.67 -12.91
N LYS A 151 -46.06 1.64 -13.35
CA LYS A 151 -46.48 1.78 -14.75
C LYS A 151 -45.31 2.13 -15.69
N TYR A 152 -44.40 2.99 -15.26
CA TYR A 152 -43.19 3.31 -16.03
C TYR A 152 -42.28 2.09 -16.18
N LEU A 153 -41.95 1.41 -15.08
CA LEU A 153 -41.12 0.20 -15.09
C LEU A 153 -41.73 -0.92 -15.95
N SER A 154 -43.06 -1.08 -15.92
CA SER A 154 -43.78 -2.04 -16.78
C SER A 154 -43.74 -1.69 -18.28
N SER A 155 -43.41 -0.45 -18.65
CA SER A 155 -43.33 0.01 -20.04
C SER A 155 -41.93 -0.18 -20.66
N LEU A 156 -40.94 -0.55 -19.86
CA LEU A 156 -39.56 -0.71 -20.31
C LEU A 156 -39.40 -1.98 -21.14
N GLN A 157 -38.94 -1.83 -22.38
CA GLN A 157 -38.60 -2.98 -23.22
C GLN A 157 -37.37 -3.73 -22.67
N PRO A 158 -37.40 -5.08 -22.66
CA PRO A 158 -36.25 -5.89 -22.25
C PRO A 158 -35.08 -5.72 -23.24
N PRO A 159 -33.83 -5.93 -22.79
CA PRO A 159 -32.66 -5.90 -23.66
C PRO A 159 -32.75 -6.88 -24.83
N ASP A 160 -32.17 -6.54 -25.98
CA ASP A 160 -32.28 -7.35 -27.19
C ASP A 160 -31.73 -8.78 -27.06
N PHE A 161 -30.70 -8.98 -26.22
CA PHE A 161 -30.14 -10.32 -25.97
C PHE A 161 -31.08 -11.27 -25.21
N LEU A 162 -32.11 -10.74 -24.54
CA LEU A 162 -33.14 -11.51 -23.83
C LEU A 162 -34.36 -11.89 -24.69
N ARG A 163 -34.44 -11.37 -25.93
CA ARG A 163 -35.51 -11.70 -26.89
C ARG A 163 -35.30 -13.13 -27.42
N ASP A 164 -36.40 -13.85 -27.66
CA ASP A 164 -36.34 -15.30 -27.97
C ASP A 164 -35.68 -15.67 -29.31
N ASP A 165 -35.44 -14.70 -30.19
CA ASP A 165 -34.65 -14.88 -31.42
C ASP A 165 -33.12 -14.92 -31.17
N SER A 166 -32.66 -14.69 -29.93
CA SER A 166 -31.23 -14.64 -29.61
C SER A 166 -30.61 -16.04 -29.59
N LYS A 167 -29.48 -16.21 -30.29
CA LYS A 167 -28.71 -17.47 -30.33
C LYS A 167 -27.94 -17.77 -29.03
N TRP A 168 -28.24 -17.05 -27.93
CA TRP A 168 -27.46 -17.14 -26.70
C TRP A 168 -28.02 -18.20 -25.76
N ASP A 169 -27.15 -19.08 -25.26
CA ASP A 169 -27.53 -20.02 -24.20
C ASP A 169 -27.79 -19.24 -22.91
N LYS A 170 -29.07 -19.14 -22.54
CA LYS A 170 -29.56 -18.42 -21.35
C LYS A 170 -28.98 -18.97 -20.03
N SER A 171 -28.43 -20.19 -20.02
CA SER A 171 -27.76 -20.81 -18.87
C SER A 171 -26.25 -20.54 -18.80
N SER A 172 -25.67 -19.95 -19.85
CA SER A 172 -24.23 -19.63 -19.93
C SER A 172 -23.91 -18.21 -19.45
N MET A 173 -22.69 -18.00 -18.95
CA MET A 173 -22.19 -16.64 -18.68
C MET A 173 -21.79 -15.92 -19.97
N PHE A 174 -21.87 -14.59 -19.97
CA PHE A 174 -21.33 -13.76 -21.05
C PHE A 174 -19.81 -13.89 -21.16
N PRO A 175 -19.25 -14.08 -22.37
CA PRO A 175 -17.83 -13.98 -22.60
C PRO A 175 -17.37 -12.52 -22.53
N PRO A 176 -16.20 -12.25 -21.91
CA PRO A 176 -15.18 -13.21 -21.47
C PRO A 176 -15.30 -13.68 -20.00
N MET A 177 -16.42 -13.41 -19.33
CA MET A 177 -16.57 -13.71 -17.89
C MET A 177 -16.74 -15.22 -17.65
N ASP A 178 -17.26 -15.96 -18.63
CA ASP A 178 -17.22 -17.43 -18.69
C ASP A 178 -15.77 -17.97 -18.52
N ARG A 179 -14.83 -17.42 -19.29
CA ARG A 179 -13.42 -17.80 -19.27
C ARG A 179 -12.75 -17.38 -17.96
N LEU A 180 -13.12 -16.21 -17.43
CA LEU A 180 -12.64 -15.75 -16.12
C LEU A 180 -13.05 -16.73 -15.01
N ALA A 181 -14.34 -17.13 -14.98
CA ALA A 181 -14.87 -18.10 -14.03
C ALA A 181 -14.15 -19.45 -14.13
N LEU A 182 -13.89 -19.95 -15.35
CA LEU A 182 -13.11 -21.18 -15.58
C LEU A 182 -11.67 -21.12 -15.02
N THR A 183 -11.07 -19.94 -14.83
CA THR A 183 -9.73 -19.84 -14.23
C THR A 183 -9.71 -20.00 -12.70
N GLY A 184 -10.86 -19.89 -12.03
CA GLY A 184 -10.95 -19.86 -10.55
C GLY A 184 -9.99 -18.84 -9.92
N SER A 185 -9.87 -17.66 -10.53
CA SER A 185 -8.92 -16.59 -10.15
C SER A 185 -9.61 -15.22 -10.26
N SER A 186 -9.27 -14.27 -9.39
CA SER A 186 -9.78 -12.90 -9.53
C SER A 186 -9.04 -12.16 -10.66
N LEU A 187 -9.63 -11.06 -11.15
CA LEU A 187 -9.03 -10.29 -12.24
C LEU A 187 -7.73 -9.61 -11.79
N ASP A 188 -7.68 -9.16 -10.54
CA ASP A 188 -6.45 -8.71 -9.88
C ASP A 188 -5.36 -9.81 -9.83
N ASP A 189 -5.71 -11.08 -9.59
CA ASP A 189 -4.72 -12.17 -9.53
C ASP A 189 -4.11 -12.47 -10.91
N LEU A 190 -4.90 -12.26 -11.97
CA LEU A 190 -4.43 -12.33 -13.35
C LEU A 190 -3.58 -11.10 -13.70
N GLU A 191 -3.97 -9.86 -13.32
CA GLU A 191 -3.16 -8.64 -13.50
C GLU A 191 -1.75 -8.78 -12.88
N THR A 192 -1.65 -9.37 -11.69
CA THR A 192 -0.37 -9.56 -10.98
C THR A 192 0.33 -10.87 -11.29
N ASN A 193 -0.31 -11.76 -12.07
CA ASN A 193 0.06 -13.16 -12.27
C ASN A 193 0.43 -13.88 -10.95
N SER A 194 -0.37 -13.64 -9.90
CA SER A 194 -0.12 -14.17 -8.55
C SER A 194 -1.43 -14.33 -7.78
N LYS A 195 -1.61 -15.48 -7.12
CA LYS A 195 -2.81 -15.75 -6.30
C LYS A 195 -2.57 -15.37 -4.84
N VAL A 196 -3.61 -14.84 -4.19
CA VAL A 196 -3.64 -14.64 -2.73
C VAL A 196 -3.51 -16.01 -2.03
N PRO A 197 -2.59 -16.19 -1.05
CA PRO A 197 -2.50 -17.44 -0.31
C PRO A 197 -3.76 -17.66 0.55
N VAL A 198 -4.28 -18.89 0.58
CA VAL A 198 -5.40 -19.26 1.46
C VAL A 198 -4.97 -19.06 2.92
N SER A 199 -5.86 -18.57 3.79
CA SER A 199 -5.51 -18.11 5.14
C SER A 199 -4.75 -19.11 6.02
N TRP A 200 -4.93 -20.41 5.82
CA TRP A 200 -4.19 -21.47 6.55
C TRP A 200 -2.77 -21.72 6.02
N ARG A 201 -2.45 -21.23 4.82
CA ARG A 201 -1.08 -21.18 4.25
C ARG A 201 -0.44 -19.80 4.42
N ASP A 202 -1.20 -18.78 4.77
CA ASP A 202 -0.67 -17.44 4.98
C ASP A 202 0.11 -17.33 6.30
N ARG A 203 1.43 -17.51 6.19
CA ARG A 203 2.38 -17.39 7.30
C ARG A 203 2.26 -16.05 8.02
N LYS A 204 1.93 -14.98 7.30
CA LYS A 204 1.78 -13.62 7.83
C LYS A 204 0.62 -13.53 8.82
N THR A 205 -0.56 -14.02 8.43
CA THR A 205 -1.73 -14.09 9.30
C THR A 205 -1.46 -15.01 10.50
N ILE A 206 -0.87 -16.19 10.28
CA ILE A 206 -0.58 -17.13 11.37
C ILE A 206 0.42 -16.56 12.39
N LEU A 207 1.57 -16.06 11.93
CA LEU A 207 2.60 -15.48 12.81
C LEU A 207 2.11 -14.18 13.45
N GLY A 208 1.39 -13.33 12.72
CA GLY A 208 0.81 -12.10 13.24
C GLY A 208 -0.24 -12.34 14.33
N SER A 209 -1.14 -13.31 14.11
CA SER A 209 -2.09 -13.76 15.14
C SER A 209 -1.39 -14.36 16.35
N ALA A 210 -0.38 -15.22 16.15
CA ALA A 210 0.39 -15.81 17.25
C ALA A 210 1.13 -14.75 18.08
N VAL A 211 1.82 -13.80 17.43
CA VAL A 211 2.47 -12.66 18.11
C VAL A 211 1.42 -11.80 18.84
N GLY A 212 0.26 -11.53 18.22
CA GLY A 212 -0.82 -10.77 18.85
C GLY A 212 -1.38 -11.43 20.11
N ILE A 213 -1.64 -12.75 20.04
CA ILE A 213 -2.09 -13.55 21.20
C ILE A 213 -1.01 -13.57 22.28
N VAL A 214 0.24 -13.90 21.93
CA VAL A 214 1.35 -13.94 22.89
C VAL A 214 1.54 -12.58 23.55
N LEU A 215 1.63 -11.48 22.81
CA LEU A 215 1.80 -10.14 23.40
C LEU A 215 0.58 -9.70 24.21
N GLY A 216 -0.64 -10.11 23.82
CA GLY A 216 -1.87 -9.86 24.56
C GLY A 216 -1.88 -10.56 25.93
N VAL A 217 -1.63 -11.87 25.91
CA VAL A 217 -1.52 -12.75 27.09
C VAL A 217 -0.36 -12.30 27.98
N THR A 218 0.86 -12.19 27.42
CA THR A 218 2.07 -11.87 28.20
C THR A 218 2.06 -10.44 28.76
N GLY A 219 1.43 -9.49 28.07
CA GLY A 219 1.29 -8.14 28.61
C GLY A 219 0.26 -8.02 29.73
N SER A 220 -0.62 -8.99 29.93
CA SER A 220 -1.81 -8.83 30.78
C SER A 220 -1.47 -8.65 32.27
N SER A 221 -2.25 -7.82 32.96
CA SER A 221 -2.07 -7.54 34.40
C SER A 221 -2.23 -8.79 35.28
N ALA A 222 -3.02 -9.77 34.84
CA ALA A 222 -3.22 -11.04 35.54
C ALA A 222 -2.03 -12.01 35.40
N LEU A 223 -1.20 -11.86 34.36
CA LEU A 223 0.02 -12.67 34.17
C LEU A 223 1.29 -11.98 34.65
N ALA A 224 1.24 -10.68 34.98
CA ALA A 224 2.37 -9.95 35.54
C ALA A 224 2.90 -10.58 36.85
N THR A 225 2.02 -11.19 37.65
CA THR A 225 2.36 -11.93 38.88
C THR A 225 3.03 -13.29 38.63
N TYR A 226 2.95 -13.82 37.41
CA TYR A 226 3.62 -15.07 37.00
C TYR A 226 5.02 -14.81 36.41
N TYR A 227 5.49 -13.55 36.37
CA TYR A 227 6.88 -13.21 36.03
C TYR A 227 7.84 -13.19 37.21
N SER A 228 7.56 -14.01 38.22
CA SER A 228 8.54 -14.47 39.21
C SER A 228 9.37 -15.63 38.66
N LEU A 229 10.55 -15.86 39.23
CA LEU A 229 11.37 -17.04 38.90
C LEU A 229 10.60 -18.35 39.19
N GLN A 230 9.80 -18.33 40.27
CA GLN A 230 8.84 -19.37 40.65
C GLN A 230 7.70 -19.51 39.62
N GLY A 231 7.20 -18.41 39.07
CA GLY A 231 6.16 -18.41 38.04
C GLY A 231 6.63 -18.99 36.70
N LEU A 232 7.89 -18.75 36.31
CA LEU A 232 8.50 -19.37 35.13
C LEU A 232 8.57 -20.89 35.26
N THR A 233 9.11 -21.38 36.39
CA THR A 233 9.23 -22.83 36.66
C THR A 233 7.86 -23.50 36.77
N ASN A 234 6.91 -22.89 37.50
CA ASN A 234 5.52 -23.35 37.57
C ASN A 234 4.85 -23.39 36.18
N THR A 235 5.09 -22.41 35.30
CA THR A 235 4.50 -22.38 33.96
C THR A 235 5.05 -23.51 33.07
N VAL A 236 6.35 -23.78 33.14
CA VAL A 236 6.98 -24.91 32.43
C VAL A 236 6.46 -26.26 32.97
N GLN A 237 6.29 -26.39 34.29
CA GLN A 237 5.70 -27.56 34.92
C GLN A 237 4.21 -27.76 34.53
N ILE A 238 3.41 -26.69 34.51
CA ILE A 238 2.02 -26.72 34.04
C ILE A 238 1.96 -27.10 32.56
N PHE A 239 2.87 -26.59 31.72
CA PHE A 239 2.95 -26.96 30.30
C PHE A 239 3.30 -28.44 30.12
N ALA A 240 4.24 -28.97 30.92
CA ALA A 240 4.55 -30.41 30.96
C ALA A 240 3.37 -31.26 31.46
N LEU A 241 2.60 -30.78 32.45
CA LEU A 241 1.37 -31.42 32.92
C LEU A 241 0.25 -31.42 31.87
N ILE A 242 0.08 -30.34 31.12
CA ILE A 242 -0.89 -30.23 30.02
C ILE A 242 -0.51 -31.18 28.87
N LEU A 243 0.78 -31.24 28.49
CA LEU A 243 1.29 -32.20 27.51
C LEU A 243 1.07 -33.67 27.94
N ASN A 244 1.23 -33.97 29.22
CA ASN A 244 0.98 -35.31 29.78
C ASN A 244 -0.51 -35.66 29.90
N THR A 245 -1.43 -34.69 29.92
CA THR A 245 -2.88 -34.95 30.12
C THR A 245 -3.70 -34.98 28.83
N ILE A 246 -3.20 -34.41 27.72
CA ILE A 246 -3.94 -34.33 26.45
C ILE A 246 -4.01 -35.68 25.68
N VAL A 247 -3.17 -36.67 26.00
CA VAL A 247 -3.11 -37.95 25.26
C VAL A 247 -3.29 -39.15 26.21
N PRO A 248 -4.39 -39.93 26.11
CA PRO A 248 -4.59 -41.10 26.97
C PRO A 248 -3.60 -42.23 26.66
N VAL A 249 -3.13 -42.88 27.72
CA VAL A 249 -2.13 -43.95 27.68
C VAL A 249 -2.79 -45.30 27.35
N GLN A 250 -2.77 -45.71 26.08
CA GLN A 250 -3.06 -47.09 25.67
C GLN A 250 -2.44 -47.42 24.30
N GLY A 251 -1.74 -48.56 24.21
CA GLY A 251 -1.17 -49.12 22.97
C GLY A 251 0.36 -49.18 22.93
N SER A 252 0.91 -50.39 22.91
CA SER A 252 2.35 -50.67 22.79
C SER A 252 2.80 -50.85 21.34
N GLY A 253 3.85 -50.15 20.93
CA GLY A 253 4.46 -50.25 19.60
C GLY A 253 5.17 -48.95 19.24
N VAL A 254 6.24 -49.01 18.42
CA VAL A 254 7.29 -47.98 18.14
C VAL A 254 6.90 -46.49 18.19
N TRP A 255 5.65 -46.14 17.85
CA TRP A 255 5.08 -44.80 18.11
C TRP A 255 5.10 -44.39 19.59
N SER A 256 5.16 -45.34 20.52
CA SER A 256 5.26 -45.15 21.96
C SER A 256 6.63 -44.65 22.40
N GLU A 257 7.72 -45.03 21.72
CA GLU A 257 9.07 -44.51 22.03
C GLU A 257 9.20 -43.05 21.61
N TRP A 258 8.72 -42.70 20.41
CA TRP A 258 8.65 -41.31 19.95
C TRP A 258 7.68 -40.47 20.79
N ARG A 259 6.54 -41.03 21.24
CA ARG A 259 5.65 -40.36 22.21
C ARG A 259 6.31 -40.21 23.58
N GLN A 260 6.97 -41.24 24.10
CA GLN A 260 7.66 -41.16 25.38
C GLN A 260 8.75 -40.09 25.31
N LEU A 261 9.49 -40.03 24.21
CA LEU A 261 10.53 -39.02 23.99
C LEU A 261 9.95 -37.61 23.84
N PHE A 262 8.86 -37.38 23.10
CA PHE A 262 8.27 -36.03 22.90
C PHE A 262 7.27 -35.56 23.96
N LEU A 263 6.62 -36.46 24.70
CA LEU A 263 5.57 -36.14 25.70
C LEU A 263 6.04 -36.39 27.14
N GLY A 264 6.93 -37.36 27.36
CA GLY A 264 7.52 -37.65 28.67
C GLY A 264 8.91 -37.04 28.83
N THR A 265 9.87 -37.49 28.03
CA THR A 265 11.30 -37.21 28.22
C THR A 265 11.66 -35.77 27.86
N ILE A 266 11.25 -35.24 26.70
CA ILE A 266 11.49 -33.85 26.32
C ILE A 266 10.81 -32.88 27.30
N PRO A 267 9.52 -33.04 27.67
CA PRO A 267 8.90 -32.16 28.67
C PRO A 267 9.53 -32.28 30.06
N ASN A 268 9.92 -33.48 30.52
CA ASN A 268 10.63 -33.62 31.80
C ASN A 268 12.09 -33.13 31.77
N ILE A 269 12.76 -33.12 30.61
CA ILE A 269 14.10 -32.52 30.42
C ILE A 269 13.99 -30.99 30.29
N ILE A 270 12.93 -30.47 29.67
CA ILE A 270 12.65 -29.03 29.61
C ILE A 270 12.16 -28.50 30.97
N ALA A 271 11.50 -29.33 31.76
CA ALA A 271 11.03 -29.02 33.11
C ALA A 271 11.99 -29.43 34.24
N LEU A 272 13.09 -30.17 33.94
CA LEU A 272 14.09 -30.72 34.87
C LEU A 272 13.51 -30.95 36.27
N ASN A 273 12.59 -31.92 36.36
CA ASN A 273 11.82 -32.21 37.57
C ASN A 273 12.71 -32.82 38.67
N PHE A 274 13.49 -31.96 39.31
CA PHE A 274 14.27 -32.21 40.51
C PHE A 274 13.82 -31.23 41.60
N ALA A 275 13.93 -31.63 42.87
CA ALA A 275 13.43 -30.83 43.99
C ALA A 275 14.03 -29.41 43.98
N SER A 276 13.14 -28.42 44.07
CA SER A 276 13.43 -27.00 43.82
C SER A 276 14.57 -26.47 44.69
N THR A 277 15.70 -26.17 44.07
CA THR A 277 16.77 -25.37 44.68
C THR A 277 17.00 -24.12 43.84
N LEU A 278 17.22 -22.99 44.52
CA LEU A 278 17.48 -21.68 43.89
C LEU A 278 18.59 -21.75 42.80
N ILE A 279 19.56 -22.65 42.99
CA ILE A 279 20.63 -22.96 42.05
C ILE A 279 20.10 -23.49 40.70
N GLN A 280 19.13 -24.42 40.69
CA GLN A 280 18.55 -24.96 39.45
C GLN A 280 17.86 -23.85 38.65
N SER A 281 17.04 -23.03 39.32
CA SER A 281 16.33 -21.90 38.70
C SER A 281 17.30 -20.85 38.12
N LEU A 282 18.45 -20.62 38.76
CA LEU A 282 19.53 -19.79 38.22
C LEU A 282 20.19 -20.41 36.99
N VAL A 283 20.48 -21.73 37.00
CA VAL A 283 21.04 -22.44 35.83
C VAL A 283 20.11 -22.34 34.63
N TYR A 284 18.80 -22.53 34.83
CA TYR A 284 17.80 -22.29 33.79
C TYR A 284 17.85 -20.89 33.20
N LEU A 285 17.89 -19.88 34.07
CA LEU A 285 17.89 -18.48 33.64
C LEU A 285 19.16 -18.13 32.85
N ILE A 286 20.33 -18.66 33.27
CA ILE A 286 21.59 -18.51 32.53
C ILE A 286 21.50 -19.15 31.14
N VAL A 287 20.94 -20.36 31.02
CA VAL A 287 20.74 -21.04 29.72
C VAL A 287 19.81 -20.24 28.82
N PHE A 288 18.69 -19.74 29.34
CA PHE A 288 17.75 -18.89 28.58
C PHE A 288 18.40 -17.58 28.13
N PHE A 289 19.13 -16.89 29.02
CA PHE A 289 19.88 -15.69 28.66
C PHE A 289 20.94 -15.98 27.58
N ALA A 290 21.69 -17.07 27.68
CA ALA A 290 22.68 -17.45 26.68
C ALA A 290 22.05 -17.74 25.30
N ILE A 291 20.95 -18.50 25.25
CA ILE A 291 20.21 -18.78 24.01
C ILE A 291 19.68 -17.48 23.40
N SER A 292 19.04 -16.62 24.19
CA SER A 292 18.49 -15.34 23.70
C SER A 292 19.57 -14.37 23.23
N SER A 293 20.72 -14.29 23.91
CA SER A 293 21.88 -13.51 23.46
C SER A 293 22.47 -14.06 22.15
N GLY A 294 22.53 -15.38 21.98
CA GLY A 294 22.98 -16.02 20.73
C GLY A 294 22.03 -15.75 19.56
N LEU A 295 20.72 -15.89 19.77
CA LEU A 295 19.68 -15.54 18.79
C LEU A 295 19.76 -14.06 18.40
N LEU A 296 20.00 -13.19 19.36
CA LEU A 296 20.09 -11.74 19.14
C LEU A 296 21.38 -11.34 18.40
N TYR A 297 22.52 -11.95 18.73
CA TYR A 297 23.77 -11.79 17.98
C TYR A 297 23.58 -12.20 16.51
N TYR A 298 22.95 -13.36 16.27
CA TYR A 298 22.61 -13.83 14.93
C TYR A 298 21.67 -12.86 14.20
N PHE A 299 20.65 -12.32 14.89
CA PHE A 299 19.74 -11.31 14.34
C PHE A 299 20.51 -10.05 13.90
N PHE A 300 21.38 -9.48 14.74
CA PHE A 300 22.17 -8.30 14.41
C PHE A 300 23.12 -8.54 13.23
N HIS A 301 23.84 -9.66 13.24
CA HIS A 301 24.78 -10.00 12.17
C HIS A 301 24.04 -10.21 10.82
N SER A 302 22.92 -10.94 10.84
CA SER A 302 22.12 -11.22 9.65
C SER A 302 21.35 -10.00 9.14
N ALA A 303 20.90 -9.10 10.02
CA ALA A 303 20.19 -7.88 9.66
C ALA A 303 21.09 -6.88 8.92
N LEU A 304 22.37 -6.79 9.29
CA LEU A 304 23.34 -5.89 8.64
C LEU A 304 23.81 -6.42 7.27
N GLY A 305 23.86 -7.74 7.09
CA GLY A 305 24.22 -8.41 5.82
C GLY A 305 23.02 -8.83 4.97
N CYS A 306 21.84 -8.22 5.17
CA CYS A 306 20.57 -8.74 4.66
C CYS A 306 20.38 -8.49 3.15
N ASP A 307 20.99 -9.35 2.34
CA ASP A 307 20.73 -9.43 0.91
C ASP A 307 19.44 -10.22 0.60
N ARG A 308 18.86 -10.02 -0.58
CA ARG A 308 17.42 -10.24 -0.87
C ARG A 308 16.89 -11.70 -0.87
N TYR A 309 17.65 -12.68 -0.35
CA TYR A 309 17.45 -14.11 -0.64
C TYR A 309 17.53 -15.09 0.56
N THR A 310 17.96 -14.69 1.76
CA THR A 310 18.18 -15.60 2.91
C THR A 310 17.28 -15.30 4.12
N TYR A 311 15.97 -15.50 3.96
CA TYR A 311 14.97 -15.07 4.96
C TYR A 311 14.49 -16.12 5.97
N GLY A 312 14.70 -17.42 5.73
CA GLY A 312 14.06 -18.49 6.52
C GLY A 312 14.42 -18.47 8.01
N THR A 313 15.71 -18.56 8.32
CA THR A 313 16.21 -18.57 9.70
C THR A 313 15.97 -17.23 10.40
N LEU A 314 16.21 -16.11 9.71
CA LEU A 314 16.00 -14.77 10.27
C LEU A 314 14.54 -14.53 10.68
N LEU A 315 13.56 -14.99 9.89
CA LEU A 315 12.14 -14.92 10.25
C LEU A 315 11.83 -15.66 11.56
N ILE A 316 12.34 -16.89 11.71
CA ILE A 316 12.12 -17.69 12.93
C ILE A 316 12.77 -17.00 14.14
N VAL A 317 14.00 -16.49 13.98
CA VAL A 317 14.73 -15.78 15.03
C VAL A 317 13.98 -14.50 15.45
N THR A 318 13.53 -13.67 14.51
CA THR A 318 12.75 -12.46 14.81
C THR A 318 11.42 -12.78 15.50
N PHE A 319 10.73 -13.85 15.09
CA PHE A 319 9.50 -14.32 15.75
C PHE A 319 9.79 -14.76 17.20
N ILE A 320 10.79 -15.62 17.43
CA ILE A 320 11.17 -16.09 18.76
C ILE A 320 11.58 -14.91 19.66
N LEU A 321 12.45 -14.02 19.19
CA LEU A 321 12.88 -12.83 19.94
C LEU A 321 11.69 -11.93 20.32
N THR A 322 10.70 -11.76 19.43
CA THR A 322 9.47 -11.01 19.72
C THR A 322 8.61 -11.69 20.79
N VAL A 323 8.51 -13.02 20.76
CA VAL A 323 7.74 -13.83 21.72
C VAL A 323 8.39 -13.81 23.12
N VAL A 324 9.71 -13.97 23.21
CA VAL A 324 10.42 -14.00 24.51
C VAL A 324 10.74 -12.62 25.07
N TYR A 325 10.57 -11.55 24.29
CA TYR A 325 10.93 -10.18 24.70
C TYR A 325 10.34 -9.79 26.05
N LEU A 326 9.00 -9.81 26.22
CA LEU A 326 8.39 -9.34 27.48
C LEU A 326 8.81 -10.20 28.69
N PRO A 327 8.68 -11.55 28.67
CA PRO A 327 9.08 -12.38 29.81
C PRO A 327 10.58 -12.31 30.14
N LEU A 328 11.47 -12.28 29.15
CA LEU A 328 12.91 -12.27 29.42
C LEU A 328 13.39 -10.90 29.91
N SER A 329 12.83 -9.81 29.35
CA SER A 329 13.10 -8.45 29.83
C SER A 329 12.64 -8.27 31.28
N THR A 330 11.51 -8.84 31.70
CA THR A 330 11.09 -8.78 33.12
C THR A 330 12.02 -9.59 34.02
N MET A 331 12.33 -10.84 33.69
CA MET A 331 13.25 -11.66 34.49
C MET A 331 14.61 -11.01 34.67
N ALA A 332 15.16 -10.40 33.62
CA ALA A 332 16.42 -9.68 33.70
C ALA A 332 16.34 -8.46 34.64
N VAL A 333 15.24 -7.70 34.64
CA VAL A 333 15.03 -6.61 35.61
C VAL A 333 14.88 -7.15 37.04
N HIS A 334 14.15 -8.25 37.24
CA HIS A 334 14.02 -8.92 38.54
C HIS A 334 15.38 -9.37 39.13
N VAL A 335 16.30 -9.86 38.30
CA VAL A 335 17.69 -10.13 38.69
C VAL A 335 18.44 -8.86 39.09
N LEU A 336 18.36 -7.79 38.28
CA LEU A 336 19.08 -6.54 38.56
C LEU A 336 18.68 -5.94 39.92
N VAL A 337 17.40 -5.97 40.27
CA VAL A 337 16.89 -5.48 41.57
C VAL A 337 16.96 -6.51 42.71
N TRP A 338 17.35 -7.74 42.41
CA TRP A 338 17.39 -8.90 43.30
C TRP A 338 16.07 -9.07 44.10
N SER A 339 15.00 -9.40 43.39
CA SER A 339 13.68 -9.65 43.98
C SER A 339 13.63 -10.89 44.88
N GLU A 340 12.61 -10.99 45.72
CA GLU A 340 12.38 -12.06 46.71
C GLU A 340 12.65 -13.50 46.21
N ASP A 341 12.26 -13.84 44.97
CA ASP A 341 12.50 -15.18 44.39
C ASP A 341 14.00 -15.58 44.31
N LEU A 342 14.91 -14.61 44.47
CA LEU A 342 16.37 -14.77 44.38
C LEU A 342 17.04 -14.71 45.76
N TRP A 343 16.29 -14.61 46.85
CA TRP A 343 16.84 -14.51 48.20
C TRP A 343 17.20 -15.91 48.71
N ALA A 344 18.40 -16.05 49.28
CA ALA A 344 18.87 -17.31 49.86
C ALA A 344 18.19 -17.69 51.20
N VAL A 345 17.29 -16.83 51.70
CA VAL A 345 16.50 -16.99 52.93
C VAL A 345 15.05 -16.50 52.69
N PRO A 346 14.05 -17.08 53.39
CA PRO A 346 12.67 -16.60 53.33
C PRO A 346 12.56 -15.12 53.73
N ASN A 347 11.62 -14.39 53.13
CA ASN A 347 11.45 -12.94 53.29
C ASN A 347 11.24 -12.52 54.76
N PRO A 348 12.27 -11.94 55.42
CA PRO A 348 12.25 -11.68 56.86
C PRO A 348 11.37 -10.48 57.24
N TYR A 349 10.83 -9.77 56.24
CA TYR A 349 9.93 -8.64 56.43
C TYR A 349 8.45 -9.04 56.33
N THR A 350 8.14 -10.30 56.01
CA THR A 350 6.77 -10.82 56.13
C THR A 350 6.43 -11.03 57.62
N ASN A 351 5.31 -10.44 58.07
CA ASN A 351 4.85 -10.45 59.47
C ASN A 351 5.84 -9.85 60.50
N ALA A 352 6.79 -9.02 60.07
CA ALA A 352 7.72 -8.34 60.96
C ALA A 352 7.02 -7.28 61.85
N THR A 353 7.29 -7.33 63.16
CA THR A 353 6.77 -6.36 64.15
C THR A 353 7.72 -5.18 64.42
N SER A 354 8.96 -5.25 63.94
CA SER A 354 9.98 -4.21 64.06
C SER A 354 10.59 -3.86 62.70
N PHE A 355 11.16 -2.65 62.59
CA PHE A 355 11.87 -2.22 61.38
C PHE A 355 13.23 -1.61 61.75
N PRO A 356 14.37 -2.27 61.43
CA PRO A 356 14.49 -3.55 60.74
C PRO A 356 13.92 -4.75 61.54
N PRO A 357 13.60 -5.88 60.87
CA PRO A 357 13.11 -7.08 61.53
C PRO A 357 14.22 -7.73 62.36
N ILE A 358 13.88 -8.14 63.59
CA ILE A 358 14.76 -8.94 64.45
C ILE A 358 14.61 -10.41 64.05
N VAL A 359 15.71 -11.02 63.59
CA VAL A 359 15.77 -12.39 63.07
C VAL A 359 16.85 -13.19 63.79
N ALA A 360 16.62 -14.48 64.00
CA ALA A 360 17.57 -15.38 64.65
C ALA A 360 18.82 -15.61 63.77
N SER A 361 19.98 -15.83 64.40
CA SER A 361 21.21 -16.14 63.69
C SER A 361 21.13 -17.49 62.96
N LEU A 362 21.64 -17.52 61.72
CA LEU A 362 21.60 -18.71 60.85
C LEU A 362 22.62 -19.80 61.24
N GLY A 363 23.59 -19.46 62.10
CA GLY A 363 24.66 -20.34 62.54
C GLY A 363 25.82 -19.54 63.17
N PRO A 364 27.01 -20.14 63.32
CA PRO A 364 28.21 -19.43 63.78
C PRO A 364 28.57 -18.27 62.84
N ALA A 365 28.92 -17.12 63.42
CA ALA A 365 29.23 -15.90 62.65
C ALA A 365 30.46 -16.04 61.75
N ASP A 366 31.32 -17.04 61.98
CA ASP A 366 32.49 -17.32 61.14
C ASP A 366 32.12 -18.05 59.85
N GLU A 367 31.08 -18.88 59.88
CA GLU A 367 30.62 -19.69 58.73
C GLU A 367 29.48 -19.00 57.96
N TYR A 368 28.56 -18.33 58.65
CA TYR A 368 27.36 -17.71 58.07
C TYR A 368 27.45 -16.18 58.00
N ARG A 369 26.75 -15.61 57.01
CA ARG A 369 26.47 -14.18 56.90
C ARG A 369 25.47 -13.73 57.97
N ASP A 370 25.41 -12.42 58.20
CA ASP A 370 24.28 -11.81 58.93
C ASP A 370 22.97 -12.20 58.24
N PRO A 371 21.91 -12.62 58.97
CA PRO A 371 20.61 -12.94 58.39
C PRO A 371 19.97 -11.84 57.52
N LEU A 372 20.42 -10.58 57.61
CA LEU A 372 19.99 -9.47 56.77
C LEU A 372 20.94 -9.17 55.57
N ASP A 373 22.09 -9.85 55.45
CA ASP A 373 23.06 -9.74 54.35
C ASP A 373 22.84 -10.79 53.23
N PHE A 374 21.58 -10.97 52.82
CA PHE A 374 21.21 -11.90 51.75
C PHE A 374 21.16 -11.27 50.35
N CYS A 375 21.24 -9.95 50.24
CA CYS A 375 21.05 -9.23 48.98
C CYS A 375 22.22 -9.39 48.02
N TRP A 376 21.94 -9.74 46.76
CA TRP A 376 22.96 -10.15 45.78
C TRP A 376 23.87 -11.27 46.28
N THR A 377 23.29 -12.23 47.01
CA THR A 377 23.95 -13.48 47.42
C THR A 377 23.12 -14.70 47.03
N THR A 378 23.77 -15.75 46.54
CA THR A 378 23.12 -17.05 46.23
C THR A 378 23.23 -18.07 47.36
N THR A 379 24.01 -17.78 48.39
CA THR A 379 24.23 -18.63 49.57
C THR A 379 24.60 -17.77 50.77
N MET A 380 24.09 -18.16 51.95
CA MET A 380 24.36 -17.48 53.23
C MET A 380 25.65 -17.94 53.90
N LYS A 381 26.30 -19.00 53.38
CA LYS A 381 27.61 -19.45 53.89
C LYS A 381 28.74 -18.65 53.23
N LYS A 382 29.72 -18.25 54.03
CA LYS A 382 30.92 -17.52 53.57
C LYS A 382 31.88 -18.40 52.77
N ASN A 383 31.83 -19.70 52.98
CA ASN A 383 32.73 -20.69 52.36
C ASN A 383 32.25 -21.19 50.97
N GLU A 384 31.05 -20.81 50.54
CA GLU A 384 30.46 -21.23 49.27
C GLU A 384 30.51 -20.11 48.22
N ILE A 385 30.59 -20.47 46.93
CA ILE A 385 30.76 -19.51 45.83
C ILE A 385 29.45 -18.73 45.60
N ASN A 386 29.52 -17.39 45.69
CA ASN A 386 28.42 -16.52 45.32
C ASN A 386 28.36 -16.32 43.80
N PHE A 387 27.32 -16.84 43.14
CA PHE A 387 27.12 -16.71 41.70
C PHE A 387 26.39 -15.41 41.29
N ALA A 388 25.85 -14.65 42.24
CA ALA A 388 25.06 -13.45 41.96
C ALA A 388 25.74 -12.44 41.02
N PRO A 389 27.05 -12.12 41.14
CA PRO A 389 27.71 -11.16 40.23
C PRO A 389 27.66 -11.59 38.77
N VAL A 390 27.81 -12.90 38.49
CA VAL A 390 27.76 -13.45 37.12
C VAL A 390 26.36 -13.28 36.53
N VAL A 391 25.32 -13.62 37.31
CA VAL A 391 23.93 -13.55 36.86
C VAL A 391 23.47 -12.10 36.68
N VAL A 392 23.91 -11.17 37.55
CA VAL A 392 23.66 -9.72 37.41
C VAL A 392 24.32 -9.16 36.14
N VAL A 393 25.57 -9.52 35.84
CA VAL A 393 26.25 -9.09 34.60
C VAL A 393 25.53 -9.62 33.36
N LEU A 394 25.13 -10.91 33.36
CA LEU A 394 24.34 -11.48 32.27
C LEU A 394 22.98 -10.78 32.10
N ALA A 395 22.28 -10.49 33.19
CA ALA A 395 21.02 -9.74 33.16
C ALA A 395 21.21 -8.32 32.62
N ALA A 396 22.28 -7.62 33.00
CA ALA A 396 22.61 -6.30 32.46
C ALA A 396 22.87 -6.34 30.94
N ILE A 397 23.59 -7.36 30.45
CA ILE A 397 23.81 -7.60 29.02
C ILE A 397 22.48 -7.87 28.31
N VAL A 398 21.58 -8.68 28.88
CA VAL A 398 20.24 -8.96 28.31
C VAL A 398 19.38 -7.70 28.28
N VAL A 399 19.42 -6.85 29.31
CA VAL A 399 18.68 -5.57 29.31
C VAL A 399 19.22 -4.61 28.24
N LEU A 400 20.54 -4.42 28.15
CA LEU A 400 21.12 -3.56 27.11
C LEU A 400 20.81 -4.08 25.71
N SER A 401 20.97 -5.39 25.49
CA SER A 401 20.86 -5.99 24.15
C SER A 401 19.42 -6.29 23.73
N LEU A 402 18.65 -7.08 24.50
CA LEU A 402 17.28 -7.46 24.17
C LEU A 402 16.28 -6.36 24.55
N THR A 403 16.38 -5.77 25.74
CA THR A 403 15.36 -4.85 26.22
C THR A 403 15.45 -3.47 25.54
N ILE A 404 16.66 -2.99 25.21
CA ILE A 404 16.89 -1.68 24.59
C ILE A 404 17.25 -1.79 23.11
N CYS A 405 18.33 -2.51 22.76
CA CYS A 405 18.83 -2.50 21.38
C CYS A 405 17.92 -3.25 20.38
N PHE A 406 17.26 -4.36 20.75
CA PHE A 406 16.37 -5.08 19.82
C PHE A 406 15.17 -4.23 19.35
N PRO A 407 14.39 -3.55 20.22
CA PRO A 407 13.35 -2.62 19.77
C PRO A 407 13.85 -1.44 18.93
N ILE A 408 15.10 -0.97 19.13
CA ILE A 408 15.70 0.09 18.30
C ILE A 408 16.12 -0.45 16.92
N ALA A 409 16.59 -1.70 16.86
CA ALA A 409 17.08 -2.34 15.64
C ALA A 409 15.97 -2.97 14.79
N ALA A 410 14.87 -3.43 15.40
CA ALA A 410 13.73 -4.00 14.67
C ALA A 410 13.15 -3.04 13.61
N PRO A 411 12.99 -1.72 13.87
CA PRO A 411 12.72 -0.72 12.84
C PRO A 411 13.71 -0.71 11.68
N VAL A 412 15.01 -0.95 11.89
CA VAL A 412 16.01 -0.97 10.81
C VAL A 412 15.76 -2.14 9.86
N VAL A 413 15.36 -3.29 10.39
CA VAL A 413 14.89 -4.43 9.57
C VAL A 413 13.56 -4.09 8.88
N SER A 414 12.58 -3.53 9.59
CA SER A 414 11.28 -3.15 9.01
C SER A 414 11.33 -1.96 8.03
N LEU A 415 12.41 -1.17 8.02
CA LEU A 415 12.63 -0.03 7.11
C LEU A 415 13.52 -0.39 5.92
N SER A 416 14.47 -1.33 6.09
CA SER A 416 15.24 -1.91 4.96
C SER A 416 14.39 -2.86 4.11
N ILE A 417 13.32 -3.41 4.69
CA ILE A 417 12.37 -4.31 4.04
C ILE A 417 11.11 -3.51 3.65
N PRO A 418 10.95 -3.10 2.37
CA PRO A 418 9.93 -2.13 1.99
C PRO A 418 8.51 -2.69 2.12
N SER A 419 7.68 -2.01 2.90
CA SER A 419 6.22 -2.19 2.89
C SER A 419 5.64 -1.76 1.53
N PRO A 420 4.48 -2.32 1.11
CA PRO A 420 3.96 -2.07 -0.24
C PRO A 420 3.64 -0.59 -0.50
N LYS A 421 4.34 0.01 -1.46
CA LYS A 421 4.19 1.41 -1.88
C LYS A 421 2.81 1.62 -2.53
N SER A 422 1.93 2.35 -1.85
CA SER A 422 0.62 2.75 -2.38
C SER A 422 0.79 3.69 -3.59
N ASN A 423 0.22 3.34 -4.75
CA ASN A 423 0.30 4.16 -5.96
C ASN A 423 -0.47 5.50 -5.78
N ARG A 424 0.14 6.61 -6.21
CA ARG A 424 -0.39 7.98 -6.00
C ARG A 424 -1.71 8.26 -6.74
N TYR A 425 -1.93 7.64 -7.89
CA TYR A 425 -3.11 7.83 -8.72
C TYR A 425 -3.92 6.53 -8.85
N THR A 426 -5.23 6.65 -9.06
CA THR A 426 -6.11 5.52 -9.35
C THR A 426 -5.80 4.91 -10.73
N SER A 427 -6.41 3.76 -11.04
CA SER A 427 -6.40 3.19 -12.40
C SER A 427 -7.12 4.04 -13.46
N LEU A 428 -7.84 5.09 -13.06
CA LEU A 428 -8.36 6.13 -13.95
C LEU A 428 -7.45 7.38 -14.00
N GLY A 429 -6.28 7.32 -13.36
CA GLY A 429 -5.31 8.42 -13.31
C GLY A 429 -5.71 9.63 -12.43
N ARG A 430 -6.79 9.54 -11.65
CA ARG A 430 -7.19 10.57 -10.65
C ARG A 430 -6.28 10.47 -9.41
N LEU A 431 -5.91 11.61 -8.83
CA LEU A 431 -5.13 11.65 -7.58
C LEU A 431 -5.92 11.00 -6.43
N ARG A 432 -5.28 10.10 -5.66
CA ARG A 432 -5.89 9.46 -4.49
C ARG A 432 -5.80 10.34 -3.23
N ASN A 433 -6.86 10.39 -2.43
CA ASN A 433 -6.86 11.02 -1.11
C ASN A 433 -6.18 10.10 -0.07
N SER A 434 -5.94 10.61 1.16
CA SER A 434 -5.34 9.83 2.25
C SER A 434 -6.08 8.52 2.54
N VAL A 435 -7.42 8.57 2.56
CA VAL A 435 -8.31 7.42 2.77
C VAL A 435 -8.19 6.39 1.63
N ASP A 436 -8.08 6.84 0.38
CA ASP A 436 -7.95 5.97 -0.80
C ASP A 436 -6.55 5.34 -0.89
N LEU A 437 -5.51 6.04 -0.43
CA LEU A 437 -4.15 5.52 -0.36
C LEU A 437 -4.01 4.45 0.74
N ASP A 438 -4.66 4.66 1.88
CA ASP A 438 -4.82 3.62 2.90
C ASP A 438 -5.73 2.48 2.35
N GLY A 439 -6.66 2.83 1.45
CA GLY A 439 -7.41 1.97 0.52
C GLY A 439 -6.54 0.94 -0.18
N GLU A 440 -5.73 1.44 -1.11
CA GLU A 440 -4.77 0.70 -1.91
C GLU A 440 -3.75 -0.06 -1.03
N TYR A 441 -3.27 0.54 0.05
CA TYR A 441 -2.30 -0.10 0.95
C TYR A 441 -2.80 -1.43 1.54
N HIS A 442 -4.06 -1.51 2.00
CA HIS A 442 -4.65 -2.77 2.47
C HIS A 442 -4.82 -3.79 1.32
N ARG A 443 -5.18 -3.33 0.11
CA ARG A 443 -5.32 -4.22 -1.05
C ARG A 443 -3.97 -4.81 -1.46
N LEU A 444 -2.90 -4.02 -1.42
CA LEU A 444 -1.55 -4.50 -1.66
C LEU A 444 -1.06 -5.41 -0.51
N LEU A 445 -1.38 -5.10 0.75
CA LEU A 445 -1.05 -5.95 1.90
C LEU A 445 -1.62 -7.38 1.77
N SER A 446 -2.80 -7.60 1.17
CA SER A 446 -3.34 -8.97 1.04
C SER A 446 -2.55 -9.86 0.07
N ARG A 447 -1.79 -9.25 -0.85
CA ARG A 447 -0.93 -9.95 -1.83
C ARG A 447 0.57 -9.84 -1.51
N ASP A 448 0.91 -9.24 -0.38
CA ASP A 448 2.30 -9.03 0.04
C ASP A 448 2.96 -10.33 0.50
N GLN A 449 3.84 -10.87 -0.35
CA GLN A 449 4.59 -12.12 -0.15
C GLN A 449 5.80 -11.95 0.77
N ASN A 450 5.98 -10.79 1.38
CA ASN A 450 7.13 -10.49 2.23
C ASN A 450 7.09 -11.32 3.53
N PRO A 451 8.14 -12.09 3.86
CA PRO A 451 8.18 -12.92 5.06
C PRO A 451 7.96 -12.10 6.35
N PHE A 452 8.43 -10.85 6.40
CA PHE A 452 8.30 -9.99 7.59
C PHE A 452 6.99 -9.19 7.63
N ALA A 453 6.05 -9.44 6.73
CA ALA A 453 4.78 -8.73 6.70
C ALA A 453 3.96 -8.84 7.99
N PHE A 454 4.19 -9.87 8.82
CA PHE A 454 3.57 -10.01 10.14
C PHE A 454 3.92 -8.86 11.10
N LEU A 455 5.04 -8.15 10.88
CA LEU A 455 5.47 -7.02 11.72
C LEU A 455 4.74 -5.71 11.42
N TYR A 456 4.21 -5.52 10.20
CA TYR A 456 3.64 -4.24 9.77
C TYR A 456 2.19 -4.31 9.28
N SER A 457 1.65 -5.49 8.99
CA SER A 457 0.36 -5.60 8.31
C SER A 457 -0.89 -5.30 9.14
N GLY A 458 -0.79 -5.34 10.47
CA GLY A 458 -1.89 -4.91 11.35
C GLY A 458 -2.05 -3.40 11.42
N TYR A 459 -1.08 -2.63 10.92
CA TYR A 459 -0.97 -1.18 11.10
C TYR A 459 -1.27 -0.40 9.83
N ARG A 460 -1.66 0.87 10.01
CA ARG A 460 -1.89 1.81 8.91
C ARG A 460 -0.59 2.16 8.19
N ARG A 461 -0.73 2.70 6.98
CA ARG A 461 0.36 3.27 6.20
C ARG A 461 1.11 4.32 7.03
N GLY A 462 2.43 4.20 7.10
CA GLY A 462 3.30 5.03 7.96
C GLY A 462 3.49 4.52 9.40
N TRP A 463 2.67 3.57 9.87
CA TRP A 463 2.75 3.00 11.22
C TRP A 463 3.41 1.60 11.26
N GLY A 464 4.11 1.20 10.20
CA GLY A 464 4.77 -0.12 10.11
C GLY A 464 5.87 -0.39 11.14
N THR A 465 6.35 0.64 11.84
CA THR A 465 7.31 0.54 12.96
C THR A 465 6.63 0.52 14.34
N TYR A 466 5.31 0.69 14.43
CA TYR A 466 4.57 0.86 15.69
C TYR A 466 4.75 -0.33 16.66
N GLN A 467 4.98 -1.54 16.16
CA GLN A 467 5.26 -2.70 17.00
C GLN A 467 6.46 -2.48 17.94
N SER A 468 7.50 -1.76 17.51
CA SER A 468 8.62 -1.39 18.39
C SER A 468 8.17 -0.45 19.52
N THR A 469 7.43 0.61 19.18
CA THR A 469 6.85 1.55 20.16
C THR A 469 5.91 0.84 21.15
N TYR A 470 5.16 -0.15 20.67
CA TYR A 470 4.27 -0.99 21.47
C TYR A 470 5.02 -1.83 22.51
N LEU A 471 6.14 -2.45 22.11
CA LEU A 471 7.00 -3.22 23.00
C LEU A 471 7.60 -2.33 24.10
N PHE A 472 8.07 -1.13 23.78
CA PHE A 472 8.51 -0.15 24.77
C PHE A 472 7.40 0.25 25.76
N ALA A 473 6.18 0.49 25.27
CA ALA A 473 5.04 0.88 26.10
C ALA A 473 4.56 -0.23 27.06
N LYS A 474 4.73 -1.51 26.70
CA LYS A 474 4.46 -2.64 27.61
C LYS A 474 5.61 -2.90 28.58
N LEU A 475 6.85 -2.73 28.11
CA LEU A 475 8.02 -2.80 28.96
C LEU A 475 7.97 -1.77 30.09
N SER A 476 7.65 -0.51 29.82
CA SER A 476 7.69 0.56 30.84
C SER A 476 6.74 0.28 32.02
N THR A 477 5.55 -0.26 31.77
CA THR A 477 4.63 -0.69 32.85
C THR A 477 5.20 -1.84 33.67
N LEU A 478 5.91 -2.78 33.04
CA LEU A 478 6.51 -3.92 33.74
C LEU A 478 7.76 -3.51 34.54
N ILE A 479 8.56 -2.57 34.04
CA ILE A 479 9.69 -1.96 34.78
C ILE A 479 9.19 -1.28 36.06
N ILE A 480 8.10 -0.50 36.00
CA ILE A 480 7.51 0.13 37.18
C ILE A 480 7.08 -0.92 38.22
N ILE A 481 6.50 -2.04 37.79
CA ILE A 481 6.08 -3.14 38.68
C ILE A 481 7.28 -3.81 39.36
N ALA A 482 8.31 -4.17 38.58
CA ALA A 482 9.46 -4.94 39.07
C ALA A 482 10.42 -4.09 39.94
N VAL A 483 10.66 -2.84 39.55
CA VAL A 483 11.59 -1.95 40.27
C VAL A 483 10.96 -1.39 41.53
N ILE A 484 9.70 -0.92 41.49
CA ILE A 484 9.06 -0.25 42.63
C ILE A 484 8.27 -1.27 43.47
N ASN A 485 8.99 -2.18 44.13
CA ASN A 485 8.41 -3.24 44.96
C ASN A 485 9.16 -3.31 46.31
N PRO A 486 8.49 -3.34 47.48
CA PRO A 486 9.18 -3.54 48.76
C PRO A 486 9.93 -4.89 48.85
N ASP A 487 9.51 -5.90 48.08
CA ASP A 487 10.11 -7.24 48.04
C ASP A 487 11.28 -7.34 47.04
N ASN A 488 12.17 -6.34 47.06
CA ASN A 488 13.44 -6.35 46.34
C ASN A 488 14.55 -5.64 47.13
N CYS A 489 15.81 -5.85 46.76
CA CYS A 489 16.95 -5.34 47.51
C CYS A 489 17.17 -3.82 47.39
N LEU A 490 16.45 -3.12 46.49
CA LEU A 490 16.49 -1.66 46.38
C LEU A 490 15.57 -0.97 47.38
N PHE A 491 14.36 -1.50 47.60
CA PHE A 491 13.33 -0.85 48.42
C PHE A 491 12.98 -1.57 49.73
N ARG A 492 13.66 -2.67 50.08
CA ARG A 492 13.49 -3.39 51.36
C ARG A 492 13.59 -2.52 52.62
N SER A 493 14.31 -1.40 52.55
CA SER A 493 14.50 -0.43 53.64
C SER A 493 13.42 0.65 53.73
N PHE A 494 12.33 0.55 52.96
CA PHE A 494 11.23 1.52 52.94
C PHE A 494 9.90 0.91 53.40
N SER A 495 8.95 1.78 53.74
CA SER A 495 7.62 1.38 54.21
C SER A 495 6.86 0.50 53.20
N ARG A 496 6.37 -0.64 53.68
CA ARG A 496 5.54 -1.59 52.93
C ARG A 496 4.16 -1.03 52.56
N SER A 497 3.69 0.06 53.16
CA SER A 497 2.48 0.77 52.69
C SER A 497 2.80 1.81 51.61
N THR A 498 3.86 2.60 51.80
CA THR A 498 4.19 3.73 50.91
C THR A 498 4.66 3.28 49.53
N ILE A 499 5.52 2.26 49.43
CA ILE A 499 6.08 1.83 48.13
C ILE A 499 4.99 1.27 47.19
N PRO A 500 4.05 0.40 47.63
CA PRO A 500 2.93 -0.01 46.78
C PRO A 500 2.04 1.16 46.33
N ILE A 501 1.75 2.15 47.19
CA ILE A 501 0.97 3.34 46.80
C ILE A 501 1.71 4.11 45.69
N VAL A 502 3.00 4.40 45.86
CA VAL A 502 3.82 5.09 44.85
C VAL A 502 3.85 4.31 43.53
N ARG A 503 4.02 2.98 43.57
CA ARG A 503 3.93 2.11 42.39
C ARG A 503 2.59 2.28 41.68
N GLN A 504 1.46 2.16 42.40
CA GLN A 504 0.14 2.21 41.77
C GLN A 504 -0.19 3.60 41.21
N VAL A 505 0.23 4.68 41.87
CA VAL A 505 0.11 6.05 41.33
C VAL A 505 0.88 6.21 40.01
N LEU A 506 2.13 5.75 39.95
CA LEU A 506 2.95 5.81 38.73
C LEU A 506 2.37 4.94 37.60
N LEU A 507 1.87 3.74 37.91
CA LEU A 507 1.18 2.87 36.95
C LEU A 507 -0.11 3.51 36.43
N LEU A 508 -0.91 4.14 37.29
CA LEU A 508 -2.14 4.82 36.89
C LEU A 508 -1.84 5.99 35.94
N ILE A 509 -0.86 6.84 36.27
CA ILE A 509 -0.43 7.95 35.40
C ILE A 509 0.07 7.43 34.05
N SER A 510 0.92 6.40 34.06
CA SER A 510 1.49 5.80 32.84
C SER A 510 0.39 5.19 31.94
N THR A 511 -0.52 4.40 32.52
CA THR A 511 -1.59 3.72 31.78
C THR A 511 -2.65 4.70 31.26
N ILE A 512 -2.97 5.77 31.99
CA ILE A 512 -3.80 6.88 31.49
C ILE A 512 -3.11 7.57 30.31
N GLY A 513 -1.81 7.86 30.39
CA GLY A 513 -1.05 8.46 29.29
C GLY A 513 -1.11 7.63 28.01
N PHE A 514 -0.89 6.31 28.11
CA PHE A 514 -1.01 5.40 26.97
C PHE A 514 -2.46 5.24 26.46
N PHE A 515 -3.46 5.26 27.35
CA PHE A 515 -4.87 5.22 26.96
C PHE A 515 -5.28 6.47 26.16
N LEU A 516 -4.88 7.67 26.61
CA LEU A 516 -5.10 8.93 25.90
C LEU A 516 -4.39 8.95 24.55
N ALA A 517 -3.12 8.50 24.48
CA ALA A 517 -2.39 8.38 23.22
C ALA A 517 -3.10 7.44 22.24
N GLN A 518 -3.59 6.28 22.70
CA GLN A 518 -4.33 5.33 21.87
C GLN A 518 -5.66 5.90 21.36
N CYS A 519 -6.35 6.72 22.17
CA CYS A 519 -7.59 7.41 21.76
C CYS A 519 -7.39 8.42 20.62
N ILE A 520 -6.17 8.97 20.48
CA ILE A 520 -5.83 9.97 19.46
C ILE A 520 -5.21 9.31 18.22
N LEU A 521 -4.26 8.39 18.39
CA LEU A 521 -3.40 7.91 17.30
C LEU A 521 -4.03 6.82 16.41
N ALA A 522 -4.85 5.93 16.99
CA ALA A 522 -5.55 4.84 16.29
C ALA A 522 -4.72 4.13 15.18
N PRO A 523 -3.55 3.55 15.51
CA PRO A 523 -2.54 3.11 14.54
C PRO A 523 -2.90 1.84 13.75
N PHE A 524 -3.89 1.07 14.20
CA PHE A 524 -4.26 -0.18 13.52
C PHE A 524 -5.08 0.09 12.26
N LEU A 525 -4.88 -0.77 11.26
CA LEU A 525 -5.60 -0.70 9.98
C LEU A 525 -7.10 -0.99 10.19
N ASP A 526 -7.42 -2.06 10.92
CA ASP A 526 -8.79 -2.40 11.28
C ASP A 526 -9.29 -1.61 12.50
N PRO A 527 -10.55 -1.13 12.48
CA PRO A 527 -11.15 -0.45 13.62
C PRO A 527 -11.47 -1.41 14.77
N VAL A 528 -11.66 -2.71 14.48
CA VAL A 528 -11.79 -3.78 15.48
C VAL A 528 -10.49 -3.92 16.29
N ASN A 529 -9.34 -3.92 15.63
CA ASN A 529 -8.03 -4.01 16.32
C ASN A 529 -7.75 -2.77 17.17
N ASN A 530 -8.14 -1.58 16.69
CA ASN A 530 -8.10 -0.36 17.50
C ASN A 530 -9.01 -0.45 18.74
N ALA A 531 -10.20 -1.06 18.61
CA ALA A 531 -11.12 -1.28 19.73
C ALA A 531 -10.58 -2.30 20.74
N SER A 532 -9.98 -3.40 20.26
CA SER A 532 -9.32 -4.39 21.11
C SER A 532 -8.20 -3.77 21.95
N GLU A 533 -7.34 -2.96 21.33
CA GLU A 533 -6.28 -2.25 22.04
C GLU A 533 -6.87 -1.21 23.01
N TRP A 534 -7.94 -0.50 22.63
CA TRP A 534 -8.63 0.44 23.52
C TRP A 534 -9.21 -0.26 24.76
N THR A 535 -9.87 -1.41 24.60
CA THR A 535 -10.38 -2.25 25.71
C THR A 535 -9.24 -2.79 26.57
N SER A 536 -8.11 -3.19 25.97
CA SER A 536 -6.91 -3.61 26.70
C SER A 536 -6.34 -2.46 27.53
N ARG A 537 -6.19 -1.24 26.98
CA ARG A 537 -5.73 -0.06 27.71
C ARG A 537 -6.69 0.37 28.82
N LEU A 538 -8.01 0.29 28.59
CA LEU A 538 -9.01 0.50 29.63
C LEU A 538 -8.90 -0.52 30.76
N ASN A 539 -8.61 -1.80 30.45
CA ASN A 539 -8.39 -2.83 31.45
C ASN A 539 -7.22 -2.50 32.39
N TYR A 540 -6.10 -2.00 31.86
CA TYR A 540 -4.98 -1.57 32.70
C TYR A 540 -5.34 -0.38 33.59
N VAL A 541 -6.02 0.64 33.05
CA VAL A 541 -6.46 1.80 33.84
C VAL A 541 -7.40 1.34 34.98
N ALA A 542 -8.41 0.52 34.67
CA ALA A 542 -9.35 0.00 35.67
C ALA A 542 -8.67 -0.89 36.72
N THR A 543 -7.74 -1.76 36.30
CA THR A 543 -6.95 -2.60 37.22
C THR A 543 -6.07 -1.74 38.14
N ALA A 544 -5.35 -0.75 37.59
CA ALA A 544 -4.50 0.15 38.37
C ALA A 544 -5.31 1.03 39.33
N THR A 545 -6.52 1.46 38.92
CA THR A 545 -7.44 2.16 39.83
C THR A 545 -7.84 1.27 41.00
N ILE A 546 -8.29 0.03 40.78
CA ILE A 546 -8.65 -0.89 41.87
C ILE A 546 -7.45 -1.20 42.76
N ALA A 547 -6.29 -1.48 42.18
CA ALA A 547 -5.07 -1.76 42.93
C ALA A 547 -4.63 -0.58 43.79
N LEU A 548 -4.86 0.67 43.35
CA LEU A 548 -4.66 1.87 44.16
C LEU A 548 -5.69 1.99 45.29
N LEU A 549 -6.99 1.71 45.04
CA LEU A 549 -8.03 1.74 46.08
C LEU A 549 -7.76 0.70 47.19
N VAL A 550 -7.25 -0.48 46.81
CA VAL A 550 -6.81 -1.53 47.76
C VAL A 550 -5.56 -1.08 48.52
N ALA A 551 -4.56 -0.48 47.85
CA ALA A 551 -3.35 0.03 48.49
C ALA A 551 -3.59 1.23 49.44
N LEU A 552 -4.70 1.95 49.29
CA LEU A 552 -5.12 3.07 50.13
C LEU A 552 -6.01 2.65 51.33
N ASP A 553 -6.23 1.35 51.52
CA ASP A 553 -7.05 0.77 52.61
C ASP A 553 -8.48 1.36 52.72
N ILE A 554 -9.16 1.43 51.57
CA ILE A 554 -10.55 1.93 51.52
C ILE A 554 -11.51 0.82 52.03
N PRO A 555 -12.48 1.16 52.89
CA PRO A 555 -13.44 0.20 53.44
C PRO A 555 -14.19 -0.55 52.33
N GLY A 556 -14.24 -1.88 52.44
CA GLY A 556 -14.79 -2.77 51.41
C GLY A 556 -13.75 -3.42 50.49
N GLN A 557 -12.45 -3.38 50.82
CA GLN A 557 -11.36 -3.98 50.05
C GLN A 557 -11.67 -5.34 49.40
N THR A 558 -12.29 -6.27 50.12
CA THR A 558 -12.61 -7.63 49.64
C THR A 558 -13.57 -7.62 48.45
N ILE A 559 -14.49 -6.65 48.39
CA ILE A 559 -15.42 -6.46 47.28
C ILE A 559 -14.68 -5.97 46.03
N TYR A 560 -13.75 -5.01 46.21
CA TYR A 560 -12.96 -4.42 45.13
C TYR A 560 -11.92 -5.41 44.58
N ASN A 561 -11.17 -6.08 45.45
CA ASN A 561 -10.05 -6.94 45.08
C ASN A 561 -10.48 -8.29 44.48
N VAL A 562 -11.62 -8.82 44.91
CA VAL A 562 -12.16 -10.09 44.39
C VAL A 562 -13.23 -9.80 43.32
N TYR A 563 -14.46 -9.49 43.75
CA TYR A 563 -15.61 -9.50 42.85
C TYR A 563 -15.50 -8.49 41.71
N LEU A 564 -15.15 -7.23 42.00
CA LEU A 564 -15.06 -6.19 40.98
C LEU A 564 -13.92 -6.44 39.98
N LEU A 565 -12.77 -6.92 40.48
CA LEU A 565 -11.61 -7.27 39.64
C LEU A 565 -11.93 -8.44 38.68
N TYR A 566 -12.56 -9.52 39.19
CA TYR A 566 -12.98 -10.63 38.35
C TYR A 566 -14.04 -10.24 37.31
N ILE A 567 -15.01 -9.38 37.66
CA ILE A 567 -15.99 -8.85 36.70
C ILE A 567 -15.29 -8.07 35.57
N ILE A 568 -14.33 -7.20 35.90
CA ILE A 568 -13.54 -6.48 34.92
C ILE A 568 -12.78 -7.46 34.01
N TYR A 569 -12.08 -8.44 34.58
CA TYR A 569 -11.35 -9.45 33.81
C TYR A 569 -12.24 -10.27 32.88
N ILE A 570 -13.40 -10.74 33.34
CA ILE A 570 -14.36 -11.49 32.50
C ILE A 570 -14.82 -10.63 31.32
N ILE A 571 -15.14 -9.36 31.55
CA ILE A 571 -15.59 -8.44 30.49
C ILE A 571 -14.44 -8.09 29.53
N THR A 572 -13.27 -7.70 30.03
CA THR A 572 -12.19 -7.17 29.18
C THR A 572 -11.44 -8.26 28.42
N TYR A 573 -11.15 -9.41 29.05
CA TYR A 573 -10.57 -10.56 28.36
C TYR A 573 -11.60 -11.22 27.43
N GLY A 574 -12.88 -11.31 27.84
CA GLY A 574 -13.96 -11.78 26.97
C GLY A 574 -14.11 -10.93 25.70
N LEU A 575 -14.05 -9.60 25.81
CA LEU A 575 -14.02 -8.70 24.67
C LEU A 575 -12.74 -8.84 23.83
N SER A 576 -11.57 -9.02 24.45
CA SER A 576 -10.31 -9.25 23.73
C SER A 576 -10.32 -10.55 22.91
N ILE A 577 -10.91 -11.62 23.47
CA ILE A 577 -11.14 -12.89 22.78
C ILE A 577 -12.12 -12.67 21.61
N TYR A 578 -13.24 -11.97 21.85
CA TYR A 578 -14.21 -11.62 20.80
C TYR A 578 -13.56 -10.86 19.63
N PHE A 579 -12.78 -9.81 19.91
CA PHE A 579 -12.12 -9.02 18.87
C PHE A 579 -11.02 -9.79 18.13
N THR A 580 -10.38 -10.77 18.78
CA THR A 580 -9.45 -11.68 18.10
C THR A 580 -10.19 -12.62 17.14
N ILE A 581 -11.33 -13.17 17.57
CA ILE A 581 -12.08 -14.19 16.83
C ILE A 581 -12.93 -13.58 15.70
N ILE A 582 -13.47 -12.36 15.84
CA ILE A 582 -14.30 -11.71 14.80
C ILE A 582 -13.51 -11.40 13.51
N ASN A 583 -12.19 -11.23 13.60
CA ASN A 583 -11.33 -11.04 12.44
C ASN A 583 -11.23 -12.29 11.55
N LEU A 584 -11.66 -13.47 12.04
CA LEU A 584 -11.71 -14.69 11.24
C LEU A 584 -12.89 -14.64 10.24
N GLY A 585 -12.61 -14.92 8.97
CA GLY A 585 -13.59 -14.86 7.88
C GLY A 585 -14.92 -15.61 8.12
N PRO A 586 -14.96 -16.82 8.72
CA PRO A 586 -16.20 -17.49 9.09
C PRO A 586 -17.02 -16.72 10.13
N VAL A 587 -16.36 -16.14 11.13
CA VAL A 587 -17.00 -15.41 12.23
C VAL A 587 -17.52 -14.05 11.75
N ARG A 588 -16.74 -13.34 10.92
CA ARG A 588 -17.19 -12.11 10.24
C ARG A 588 -18.49 -12.35 9.45
N ARG A 589 -18.58 -13.47 8.71
CA ARG A 589 -19.81 -13.88 8.00
C ARG A 589 -20.94 -14.24 8.95
N MET A 590 -20.66 -14.95 10.05
CA MET A 590 -21.66 -15.24 11.10
C MET A 590 -22.24 -13.96 11.72
N VAL A 591 -21.39 -13.00 12.11
CA VAL A 591 -21.84 -11.70 12.66
C VAL A 591 -22.66 -10.91 11.62
N LYS A 592 -22.24 -10.91 10.35
CA LYS A 592 -23.02 -10.28 9.27
C LYS A 592 -24.40 -10.92 9.07
N ARG A 593 -24.50 -12.26 9.16
CA ARG A 593 -25.78 -13.01 9.11
C ARG A 593 -26.66 -12.70 10.32
N LEU A 594 -26.12 -12.74 11.54
CA LEU A 594 -26.85 -12.40 12.76
C LEU A 594 -27.35 -10.95 12.76
N ALA A 595 -26.57 -10.02 12.20
CA ALA A 595 -26.95 -8.63 12.00
C ALA A 595 -27.95 -8.41 10.84
N CYS A 596 -28.27 -9.45 10.05
CA CYS A 596 -29.08 -9.36 8.82
C CYS A 596 -28.59 -8.26 7.85
N ARG A 597 -27.27 -8.01 7.80
CA ARG A 597 -26.71 -6.82 7.14
C ARG A 597 -26.44 -7.03 5.66
N ILE A 598 -26.96 -6.13 4.83
CA ILE A 598 -26.59 -5.96 3.42
C ILE A 598 -25.48 -4.91 3.32
N ASP A 599 -24.43 -5.24 2.57
CA ASP A 599 -23.21 -4.45 2.38
C ASP A 599 -23.14 -3.87 0.95
N PHE A 600 -22.76 -2.60 0.78
CA PHE A 600 -22.50 -1.92 -0.50
C PHE A 600 -21.14 -1.18 -0.51
N SER A 601 -20.36 -1.26 -1.59
CA SER A 601 -19.04 -0.60 -1.72
C SER A 601 -19.05 0.78 -2.32
N ILE A 602 -20.18 1.12 -2.94
CA ILE A 602 -20.51 2.44 -3.46
C ILE A 602 -21.71 2.96 -2.69
N ASP A 603 -21.84 4.28 -2.67
CA ASP A 603 -22.94 4.97 -2.02
C ASP A 603 -24.20 4.92 -2.92
N ILE A 604 -24.73 3.71 -3.16
CA ILE A 604 -25.76 3.45 -4.17
C ILE A 604 -27.06 4.26 -3.97
N PHE A 605 -27.34 4.66 -2.73
CA PHE A 605 -28.50 5.49 -2.38
C PHE A 605 -28.19 7.00 -2.35
N SER A 606 -26.99 7.46 -2.71
CA SER A 606 -26.66 8.88 -2.74
C SER A 606 -27.32 9.56 -3.95
N PRO A 607 -27.95 10.75 -3.79
CA PRO A 607 -28.50 11.51 -4.92
C PRO A 607 -27.42 11.85 -5.96
N ARG A 608 -26.22 12.22 -5.48
CA ARG A 608 -25.03 12.57 -6.30
C ARG A 608 -24.28 11.37 -6.91
N LEU A 609 -24.88 10.18 -6.96
CA LEU A 609 -24.28 9.07 -7.72
C LEU A 609 -24.32 9.40 -9.22
N ASP A 610 -23.16 9.41 -9.87
CA ASP A 610 -23.07 9.61 -11.32
C ASP A 610 -23.65 8.40 -12.06
N LEU A 611 -24.78 8.61 -12.73
CA LEU A 611 -25.50 7.63 -13.54
C LEU A 611 -25.35 7.85 -15.05
N SER A 612 -24.50 8.81 -15.45
CA SER A 612 -24.27 9.09 -16.86
C SER A 612 -23.68 7.87 -17.60
N PRO A 613 -23.80 7.77 -18.94
CA PRO A 613 -23.14 6.73 -19.73
C PRO A 613 -21.61 6.72 -19.59
N LEU A 614 -21.02 7.85 -19.16
CA LEU A 614 -19.59 8.02 -18.91
C LEU A 614 -19.20 7.75 -17.45
N SER A 615 -20.14 7.33 -16.59
CA SER A 615 -19.90 7.22 -15.16
C SER A 615 -18.72 6.30 -14.83
N PRO A 616 -17.87 6.65 -13.86
CA PRO A 616 -16.75 5.81 -13.44
C PRO A 616 -17.16 4.40 -13.00
N HIS A 617 -18.42 4.22 -12.55
CA HIS A 617 -18.92 2.95 -12.05
C HIS A 617 -19.35 2.01 -13.19
N THR A 618 -20.19 2.48 -14.12
CA THR A 618 -20.63 1.70 -15.30
C THR A 618 -19.45 1.34 -16.18
N LYS A 619 -18.63 2.35 -16.53
CA LYS A 619 -17.40 2.19 -17.33
C LYS A 619 -16.44 1.17 -16.72
N ARG A 620 -16.33 1.11 -15.39
CA ARG A 620 -15.43 0.15 -14.76
C ARG A 620 -15.99 -1.28 -14.74
N ARG A 621 -17.20 -1.44 -14.20
CA ARG A 621 -17.83 -2.75 -13.90
C ARG A 621 -18.28 -3.51 -15.14
N ILE A 622 -18.53 -2.80 -16.24
CA ILE A 622 -18.91 -3.39 -17.52
C ILE A 622 -17.73 -3.36 -18.48
N TRP A 623 -17.33 -2.17 -18.95
CA TRP A 623 -16.38 -2.03 -20.06
C TRP A 623 -14.94 -2.45 -19.69
N GLN A 624 -14.36 -1.82 -18.67
CA GLN A 624 -12.96 -2.05 -18.30
C GLN A 624 -12.71 -3.45 -17.73
N GLU A 625 -13.66 -3.98 -16.95
CA GLU A 625 -13.62 -5.36 -16.46
C GLU A 625 -13.66 -6.36 -17.61
N SER A 626 -14.61 -6.22 -18.56
CA SER A 626 -14.71 -7.10 -19.73
C SER A 626 -13.47 -7.03 -20.61
N ILE A 627 -12.96 -5.83 -20.94
CA ILE A 627 -11.74 -5.69 -21.76
C ILE A 627 -10.51 -6.30 -21.08
N THR A 628 -10.38 -6.11 -19.76
CA THR A 628 -9.24 -6.68 -19.02
C THR A 628 -9.35 -8.20 -18.87
N ALA A 629 -10.54 -8.73 -18.61
CA ALA A 629 -10.82 -10.16 -18.61
C ALA A 629 -10.56 -10.79 -19.99
N LEU A 630 -10.95 -10.14 -21.09
CA LEU A 630 -10.69 -10.60 -22.46
C LEU A 630 -9.19 -10.75 -22.72
N LEU A 631 -8.40 -9.72 -22.38
CA LEU A 631 -6.95 -9.72 -22.58
C LEU A 631 -6.25 -10.77 -21.69
N LEU A 632 -6.65 -10.89 -20.42
CA LEU A 632 -5.99 -11.78 -19.45
C LEU A 632 -6.38 -13.25 -19.59
N THR A 633 -7.56 -13.57 -20.12
CA THR A 633 -8.02 -14.97 -20.28
C THR A 633 -7.75 -15.55 -21.67
N SER A 634 -7.69 -14.73 -22.71
CA SER A 634 -7.50 -15.23 -24.09
C SER A 634 -6.10 -15.81 -24.29
N PRO A 635 -5.97 -17.01 -24.91
CA PRO A 635 -4.72 -17.77 -24.89
C PRO A 635 -3.55 -17.08 -25.61
N GLU A 636 -3.84 -16.26 -26.61
CA GLU A 636 -2.88 -15.46 -27.39
C GLU A 636 -2.48 -14.15 -26.70
N CYS A 637 -3.35 -13.60 -25.85
CA CYS A 637 -3.17 -12.30 -25.22
C CYS A 637 -2.59 -12.37 -23.80
N ARG A 638 -2.89 -13.46 -23.08
CA ARG A 638 -2.63 -13.64 -21.64
C ARG A 638 -1.16 -13.57 -21.26
N ILE A 639 -0.90 -13.18 -20.00
CA ILE A 639 0.43 -13.21 -19.41
C ILE A 639 0.96 -14.66 -19.34
N PRO A 640 2.22 -14.94 -19.72
CA PRO A 640 2.82 -16.26 -19.60
C PRO A 640 2.76 -16.82 -18.16
N ALA A 641 2.19 -18.02 -17.99
CA ALA A 641 1.85 -18.59 -16.67
C ALA A 641 3.02 -18.78 -15.68
N LYS A 642 4.28 -18.72 -16.13
CA LYS A 642 5.48 -18.81 -15.27
C LYS A 642 6.17 -17.46 -15.01
N GLN A 643 5.74 -16.37 -15.66
CA GLN A 643 6.37 -15.06 -15.56
C GLN A 643 5.95 -14.33 -14.28
N ARG A 644 6.91 -13.73 -13.57
CA ARG A 644 6.63 -12.84 -12.43
C ARG A 644 6.51 -11.40 -12.92
N MET A 645 5.42 -10.73 -12.55
CA MET A 645 5.18 -9.32 -12.89
C MET A 645 6.01 -8.37 -12.00
N VAL A 646 7.31 -8.27 -12.30
CA VAL A 646 8.26 -7.43 -11.55
C VAL A 646 8.51 -6.13 -12.32
N TYR A 647 8.40 -5.00 -11.63
CA TYR A 647 8.59 -3.68 -12.22
C TYR A 647 9.89 -3.03 -11.71
N ALA A 648 10.62 -2.37 -12.60
CA ALA A 648 11.60 -1.38 -12.20
C ALA A 648 10.87 -0.16 -11.62
N GLN A 649 11.27 0.30 -10.43
CA GLN A 649 10.67 1.45 -9.75
C GLN A 649 11.78 2.27 -9.08
N ALA A 650 11.77 3.58 -9.30
CA ALA A 650 12.63 4.51 -8.57
C ALA A 650 12.16 4.66 -7.12
N ARG A 651 13.11 4.89 -6.20
CA ARG A 651 12.83 5.07 -4.76
C ARG A 651 11.74 6.12 -4.54
N ASP A 652 11.98 7.31 -5.08
CA ASP A 652 11.12 8.48 -4.95
C ASP A 652 10.32 8.77 -6.24
N SER A 653 10.12 7.74 -7.08
CA SER A 653 9.42 7.84 -8.38
C SER A 653 10.03 8.86 -9.36
N GLU A 654 11.35 9.01 -9.31
CA GLU A 654 12.17 9.87 -10.20
C GLU A 654 11.92 9.59 -11.68
N PHE A 655 11.78 8.31 -12.06
CA PHE A 655 11.48 7.86 -13.41
C PHE A 655 10.26 6.91 -13.41
N PRO A 656 9.49 6.83 -14.52
CA PRO A 656 8.28 6.01 -14.59
C PRO A 656 8.56 4.50 -14.48
N PRO A 657 7.63 3.72 -13.93
CA PRO A 657 7.79 2.27 -13.78
C PRO A 657 7.70 1.55 -15.12
N TYR A 658 8.45 0.48 -15.31
CA TYR A 658 8.37 -0.39 -16.50
C TYR A 658 8.56 -1.86 -16.13
N LEU A 659 8.01 -2.77 -16.93
CA LEU A 659 8.03 -4.21 -16.67
C LEU A 659 9.40 -4.82 -17.00
N LEU A 660 9.93 -5.61 -16.07
CA LEU A 660 11.12 -6.42 -16.27
C LEU A 660 10.75 -7.76 -16.90
N ASN A 661 11.62 -8.29 -17.78
CA ASN A 661 11.43 -9.55 -18.50
C ASN A 661 10.16 -9.60 -19.38
N PHE A 662 9.79 -8.46 -19.99
CA PHE A 662 8.66 -8.36 -20.92
C PHE A 662 8.80 -9.36 -22.09
N CYS A 663 7.87 -10.31 -22.17
CA CYS A 663 7.89 -11.43 -23.12
C CYS A 663 7.29 -11.05 -24.48
N GLY A 664 6.26 -10.20 -24.49
CA GLY A 664 5.70 -9.63 -25.72
C GLY A 664 4.18 -9.62 -25.82
N THR A 665 3.45 -9.99 -24.77
CA THR A 665 2.00 -10.21 -24.86
C THR A 665 1.19 -8.91 -24.65
N PRO A 666 0.01 -8.79 -25.28
CA PRO A 666 -0.92 -7.69 -25.03
C PRO A 666 -1.30 -7.50 -23.56
N ALA A 667 -1.50 -8.58 -22.79
CA ALA A 667 -1.90 -8.47 -21.39
C ALA A 667 -0.77 -8.00 -20.47
N GLU A 668 0.49 -8.41 -20.71
CA GLU A 668 1.64 -7.83 -20.00
C GLU A 668 1.68 -6.31 -20.17
N ARG A 669 1.47 -5.84 -21.41
CA ARG A 669 1.50 -4.41 -21.74
C ARG A 669 0.31 -3.67 -21.17
N HIS A 670 -0.88 -4.29 -21.13
CA HIS A 670 -2.05 -3.73 -20.45
C HIS A 670 -1.80 -3.55 -18.94
N ALA A 671 -1.27 -4.57 -18.27
CA ALA A 671 -0.91 -4.50 -16.85
C ALA A 671 0.18 -3.43 -16.57
N GLU A 672 1.20 -3.33 -17.44
CA GLU A 672 2.22 -2.30 -17.35
C GLU A 672 1.62 -0.89 -17.55
N ASN A 673 0.79 -0.69 -18.57
CA ASN A 673 0.12 0.58 -18.85
C ASN A 673 -0.73 1.03 -17.65
N LEU A 674 -1.47 0.10 -17.02
CA LEU A 674 -2.23 0.38 -15.81
C LEU A 674 -1.31 0.75 -14.62
N LYS A 675 -0.19 0.05 -14.44
CA LYS A 675 0.80 0.39 -13.39
C LYS A 675 1.42 1.77 -13.63
N ILE A 676 1.76 2.13 -14.87
CA ILE A 676 2.26 3.45 -15.25
C ILE A 676 1.21 4.52 -14.92
N LEU A 677 -0.03 4.36 -15.38
CA LEU A 677 -1.12 5.31 -15.14
C LEU A 677 -1.39 5.53 -13.64
N ARG A 678 -1.37 4.46 -12.83
CA ARG A 678 -1.49 4.50 -11.36
C ARG A 678 -0.33 5.27 -10.69
N GLU A 679 0.84 5.41 -11.33
CA GLU A 679 2.02 6.09 -10.76
C GLU A 679 2.19 7.55 -11.26
N ILE A 680 1.94 7.84 -12.55
CA ILE A 680 2.16 9.18 -13.14
C ILE A 680 0.91 10.05 -13.27
N GLY A 681 -0.30 9.46 -13.25
CA GLY A 681 -1.57 10.15 -13.44
C GLY A 681 -1.94 10.41 -14.91
N SER A 682 -3.24 10.65 -15.16
CA SER A 682 -3.80 10.73 -16.52
C SER A 682 -3.23 11.88 -17.36
N LEU A 683 -2.95 13.04 -16.77
CA LEU A 683 -2.43 14.20 -17.50
C LEU A 683 -1.03 13.93 -18.11
N LYS A 684 -0.11 13.35 -17.34
CA LYS A 684 1.22 12.96 -17.85
C LYS A 684 1.13 11.82 -18.85
N TYR A 685 0.26 10.84 -18.60
CA TYR A 685 -0.01 9.73 -19.52
C TYR A 685 -0.49 10.24 -20.88
N ASN A 686 -1.45 11.17 -20.89
CA ASN A 686 -2.02 11.73 -22.11
C ASN A 686 -1.03 12.65 -22.86
N LYS A 687 -0.22 13.47 -22.17
CA LYS A 687 0.87 14.24 -22.80
C LYS A 687 1.84 13.31 -23.54
N ALA A 688 2.28 12.22 -22.89
CA ALA A 688 3.18 11.25 -23.48
C ALA A 688 2.54 10.46 -24.64
N SER A 689 1.26 10.09 -24.53
CA SER A 689 0.52 9.42 -25.61
C SER A 689 0.29 10.33 -26.81
N ALA A 690 0.15 11.64 -26.61
CA ALA A 690 0.05 12.62 -27.70
C ALA A 690 1.39 12.77 -28.44
N LEU A 691 2.52 12.78 -27.73
CA LEU A 691 3.85 12.82 -28.35
C LEU A 691 4.13 11.59 -29.23
N LEU A 692 3.64 10.41 -28.82
CA LEU A 692 3.82 9.14 -29.55
C LEU A 692 2.76 8.85 -30.62
N SER A 693 1.77 9.72 -30.85
CA SER A 693 0.67 9.44 -31.80
C SER A 693 -0.04 10.67 -32.39
N GLY A 694 0.44 11.87 -32.07
CA GLY A 694 -0.05 13.15 -32.55
C GLY A 694 0.80 13.71 -33.69
N PRO A 695 0.71 15.02 -34.00
CA PRO A 695 1.38 15.63 -35.15
C PRO A 695 2.91 15.54 -35.06
N ASP A 696 3.48 15.66 -33.86
CA ASP A 696 4.93 15.68 -33.63
C ASP A 696 5.59 14.30 -33.70
N TYR A 697 4.81 13.23 -33.89
CA TYR A 697 5.26 11.84 -33.82
C TYR A 697 6.44 11.55 -34.76
N GLU A 698 6.39 11.98 -36.02
CA GLU A 698 7.46 11.69 -36.99
C GLU A 698 8.79 12.41 -36.69
N TRP A 699 8.75 13.57 -36.02
CA TRP A 699 9.95 14.24 -35.52
C TRP A 699 10.47 13.53 -34.27
N PHE A 700 9.59 13.26 -33.30
CA PHE A 700 9.96 12.58 -32.06
C PHE A 700 10.52 11.16 -32.31
N ARG A 701 9.92 10.41 -33.24
CA ARG A 701 10.39 9.08 -33.65
C ARG A 701 11.81 9.10 -34.23
N LYS A 702 12.19 10.16 -34.96
CA LYS A 702 13.56 10.34 -35.46
C LYS A 702 14.53 10.57 -34.29
N LEU A 703 14.15 11.40 -33.32
CA LEU A 703 14.91 11.69 -32.11
C LEU A 703 15.13 10.42 -31.26
N GLU A 704 14.05 9.70 -30.93
CA GLU A 704 14.07 8.41 -30.23
C GLU A 704 14.95 7.40 -30.97
N SER A 705 14.80 7.27 -32.29
CA SER A 705 15.62 6.40 -33.13
C SER A 705 17.11 6.74 -33.02
N GLN A 706 17.50 8.02 -33.01
CA GLN A 706 18.89 8.44 -32.86
C GLN A 706 19.45 8.05 -31.48
N ILE A 707 18.73 8.38 -30.41
CA ILE A 707 19.11 8.02 -29.02
C ILE A 707 19.27 6.51 -28.90
N GLN A 708 18.27 5.74 -29.31
CA GLN A 708 18.31 4.29 -29.19
C GLN A 708 19.39 3.61 -30.05
N LYS A 709 19.78 4.20 -31.20
CA LYS A 709 20.84 3.62 -32.06
C LYS A 709 22.25 3.93 -31.54
N HIS A 710 22.48 5.14 -31.00
CA HIS A 710 23.84 5.65 -30.77
C HIS A 710 24.17 6.03 -29.32
N PHE A 711 23.17 6.38 -28.51
CA PHE A 711 23.33 7.04 -27.20
C PHE A 711 22.59 6.32 -26.05
N ILE A 712 22.56 4.98 -26.12
CA ILE A 712 22.17 4.07 -25.03
C ILE A 712 23.35 3.15 -24.67
N GLY A 713 23.43 2.78 -23.40
CA GLY A 713 24.47 1.96 -22.81
C GLY A 713 25.49 2.77 -22.01
N PRO A 714 26.64 2.17 -21.63
CA PRO A 714 27.68 2.84 -20.88
C PRO A 714 28.34 3.98 -21.67
N ASP A 715 29.06 4.82 -20.93
CA ASP A 715 29.92 5.90 -21.44
C ASP A 715 29.13 6.96 -22.23
N CYS A 716 27.89 7.22 -21.80
CA CYS A 716 27.07 8.35 -22.26
C CYS A 716 27.27 9.56 -21.33
N TYR A 717 27.11 10.77 -21.85
CA TYR A 717 27.38 12.03 -21.15
C TYR A 717 26.12 12.87 -21.00
N TRP A 718 25.93 13.55 -19.87
CA TRP A 718 24.90 14.58 -19.72
C TRP A 718 25.31 15.63 -18.70
N LYS A 719 25.20 16.91 -19.08
CA LYS A 719 25.29 18.04 -18.16
C LYS A 719 24.07 18.94 -18.37
N SER A 720 23.32 19.22 -17.31
CA SER A 720 22.13 20.07 -17.37
C SER A 720 22.48 21.49 -17.86
N PRO A 721 21.83 22.02 -18.90
CA PRO A 721 22.00 23.41 -19.32
C PRO A 721 21.40 24.42 -18.33
N SER A 722 20.46 23.98 -17.50
CA SER A 722 19.54 24.85 -16.73
C SER A 722 19.90 24.99 -15.25
N GLU A 723 20.95 24.30 -14.77
CA GLU A 723 21.30 24.28 -13.35
C GLU A 723 22.21 25.43 -12.93
N THR A 724 21.60 26.54 -12.50
CA THR A 724 22.26 27.61 -11.72
C THR A 724 22.38 27.25 -10.23
N LYS A 725 22.62 25.97 -9.90
CA LYS A 725 22.84 25.50 -8.52
C LYS A 725 24.28 24.98 -8.36
N PRO A 726 24.93 25.26 -7.23
CA PRO A 726 26.27 24.75 -6.97
C PRO A 726 26.21 23.23 -6.90
N GLU A 727 27.20 22.59 -7.54
CA GLU A 727 27.65 21.20 -7.37
C GLU A 727 26.61 20.22 -6.79
N LEU A 728 26.06 19.36 -7.65
CA LEU A 728 25.55 18.04 -7.25
C LEU A 728 26.65 17.36 -6.41
N VAL A 729 26.50 17.42 -5.08
CA VAL A 729 27.58 17.14 -4.12
C VAL A 729 28.21 15.77 -4.40
N GLY A 730 29.46 15.77 -4.88
CA GLY A 730 30.22 14.57 -5.23
C GLY A 730 30.18 14.12 -6.70
N CYS A 731 29.56 14.86 -7.62
CA CYS A 731 29.57 14.53 -9.06
C CYS A 731 30.68 15.28 -9.81
N ALA A 732 31.93 14.79 -9.71
CA ALA A 732 33.04 15.29 -10.52
C ALA A 732 32.89 14.97 -12.02
N ASN A 733 32.26 13.83 -12.35
CA ASN A 733 32.17 13.30 -13.71
C ASN A 733 30.72 13.17 -14.20
N PHE A 734 30.43 13.76 -15.36
CA PHE A 734 29.12 13.76 -16.03
C PHE A 734 28.88 12.55 -16.96
N PHE A 735 29.73 11.52 -16.89
CA PHE A 735 29.57 10.26 -17.62
C PHE A 735 28.75 9.23 -16.82
N GLY A 736 28.05 8.36 -17.53
CA GLY A 736 27.19 7.34 -16.94
C GLY A 736 26.71 6.26 -17.92
N ASN A 737 25.84 5.38 -17.40
CA ASN A 737 25.11 4.39 -18.19
C ASN A 737 23.68 4.88 -18.46
N ALA A 738 23.32 5.02 -19.74
CA ALA A 738 22.02 5.50 -20.19
C ALA A 738 21.11 4.36 -20.66
N TRP A 739 19.83 4.41 -20.29
CA TRP A 739 18.80 3.54 -20.86
C TRP A 739 17.51 4.29 -21.16
N TRP A 740 16.74 3.74 -22.09
CA TRP A 740 15.47 4.31 -22.53
C TRP A 740 14.30 3.58 -21.89
N ILE A 741 13.37 4.35 -21.33
CA ILE A 741 12.06 3.86 -20.91
C ILE A 741 11.08 4.25 -22.03
N PRO A 742 10.38 3.29 -22.64
CA PRO A 742 9.54 3.56 -23.82
C PRO A 742 8.30 4.41 -23.51
N PHE A 743 7.77 4.37 -22.28
CA PHE A 743 6.59 5.13 -21.92
C PHE A 743 6.46 5.49 -20.43
N PRO A 744 6.12 6.76 -20.10
CA PRO A 744 6.38 7.96 -20.91
C PRO A 744 7.82 7.95 -21.46
N PRO A 745 8.04 8.36 -22.71
CA PRO A 745 9.38 8.42 -23.28
C PRO A 745 10.34 9.17 -22.36
N THR A 746 11.27 8.44 -21.75
CA THR A 746 12.16 8.96 -20.71
C THR A 746 13.54 8.36 -20.92
N LEU A 747 14.53 9.22 -21.05
CA LEU A 747 15.93 8.82 -21.02
C LEU A 747 16.42 8.95 -19.58
N VAL A 748 16.93 7.87 -19.01
CA VAL A 748 17.53 7.87 -17.67
C VAL A 748 19.02 7.59 -17.81
N LEU A 749 19.84 8.46 -17.22
CA LEU A 749 21.27 8.27 -17.06
C LEU A 749 21.57 8.02 -15.59
N ARG A 750 22.29 6.94 -15.27
CA ARG A 750 22.95 6.80 -13.97
C ARG A 750 24.40 7.23 -14.13
N TYR A 751 24.82 8.27 -13.43
CA TYR A 751 26.20 8.73 -13.42
C TYR A 751 27.13 7.71 -12.75
N ASP A 752 28.41 7.77 -13.09
CA ASP A 752 29.47 6.91 -12.51
C ASP A 752 29.69 7.15 -11.00
N SER A 753 29.23 8.29 -10.47
CA SER A 753 29.13 8.60 -9.03
C SER A 753 27.94 7.92 -8.34
N GLY A 754 26.96 7.43 -9.10
CA GLY A 754 25.81 6.66 -8.64
C GLY A 754 24.47 7.38 -8.66
N SER A 755 24.44 8.71 -8.80
CA SER A 755 23.22 9.54 -8.92
C SER A 755 22.51 9.35 -10.27
N TYR A 756 21.23 9.71 -10.34
CA TYR A 756 20.42 9.62 -11.56
C TYR A 756 20.13 11.02 -12.14
N ALA A 757 20.12 11.11 -13.47
CA ALA A 757 19.49 12.18 -14.23
C ALA A 757 18.36 11.60 -15.08
N VAL A 758 17.23 12.32 -15.14
CA VAL A 758 16.01 11.89 -15.83
C VAL A 758 15.60 12.98 -16.81
N LEU A 759 15.60 12.66 -18.11
CA LEU A 759 15.29 13.59 -19.19
C LEU A 759 13.94 13.20 -19.81
N GLN A 760 12.99 14.14 -19.83
CA GLN A 760 11.61 13.94 -20.29
C GLN A 760 11.15 14.99 -21.31
N GLU A 761 11.58 16.24 -21.18
CA GLU A 761 11.22 17.29 -22.12
C GLU A 761 12.13 17.24 -23.35
N VAL A 762 11.58 17.58 -24.53
CA VAL A 762 12.29 17.30 -25.79
C VAL A 762 13.54 18.15 -25.97
N ALA A 763 13.55 19.37 -25.43
CA ALA A 763 14.73 20.23 -25.40
C ALA A 763 15.92 19.58 -24.67
N ASP A 764 15.67 18.82 -23.59
CA ASP A 764 16.73 18.09 -22.88
C ASP A 764 17.26 16.93 -23.72
N LEU A 765 16.37 16.23 -24.44
CA LEU A 765 16.74 15.13 -25.33
C LEU A 765 17.57 15.61 -26.54
N GLU A 766 17.22 16.76 -27.12
CA GLU A 766 18.00 17.41 -28.18
C GLU A 766 19.36 17.91 -27.66
N ALA A 767 19.39 18.53 -26.48
CA ALA A 767 20.63 18.91 -25.80
C ALA A 767 21.52 17.70 -25.47
N TYR A 768 20.93 16.57 -25.10
CA TYR A 768 21.67 15.33 -24.83
C TYR A 768 22.31 14.78 -26.11
N ILE A 769 21.58 14.77 -27.24
CA ILE A 769 22.14 14.37 -28.54
C ILE A 769 23.27 15.31 -28.96
N SER A 770 23.10 16.63 -28.82
CA SER A 770 24.13 17.60 -29.22
C SER A 770 25.40 17.47 -28.37
N GLN A 771 25.27 17.31 -27.05
CA GLN A 771 26.40 17.05 -26.15
C GLN A 771 27.14 15.75 -26.51
N ASN A 772 26.44 14.63 -26.69
CA ASN A 772 27.07 13.34 -27.04
C ASN A 772 27.62 13.28 -28.48
N SER A 773 27.15 14.16 -29.37
CA SER A 773 27.65 14.30 -30.74
C SER A 773 28.89 15.20 -30.83
N SER A 774 29.16 16.01 -29.81
CA SER A 774 30.31 16.92 -29.77
C SER A 774 31.66 16.18 -29.85
N HIS A 775 32.64 16.82 -30.49
CA HIS A 775 33.93 16.17 -30.77
C HIS A 775 34.70 15.76 -29.51
N SER A 776 34.68 16.60 -28.47
CA SER A 776 35.34 16.33 -27.17
C SER A 776 34.73 15.14 -26.45
N ILE A 777 33.39 15.06 -26.37
CA ILE A 777 32.70 13.94 -25.71
C ILE A 777 32.86 12.64 -26.51
N ARG A 778 32.81 12.68 -27.85
CA ARG A 778 33.10 11.52 -28.71
C ARG A 778 34.51 10.97 -28.46
N ARG A 779 35.52 11.84 -28.33
CA ARG A 779 36.91 11.47 -28.00
C ARG A 779 37.01 10.78 -26.64
N ARG A 780 36.47 11.40 -25.58
CA ARG A 780 36.46 10.82 -24.22
C ARG A 780 35.72 9.48 -24.16
N ARG A 781 34.59 9.35 -24.87
CA ARG A 781 33.86 8.08 -25.02
C ARG A 781 34.70 7.00 -25.71
N HIS A 782 35.41 7.33 -26.78
CA HIS A 782 36.29 6.37 -27.46
C HIS A 782 37.45 5.92 -26.57
N ILE A 783 38.06 6.84 -25.80
CA ILE A 783 39.09 6.51 -24.79
C ILE A 783 38.55 5.47 -23.80
N ARG A 784 37.35 5.68 -23.26
CA ARG A 784 36.70 4.75 -22.33
C ARG A 784 36.41 3.38 -22.95
N LEU A 785 35.91 3.34 -24.19
CA LEU A 785 35.71 2.08 -24.94
C LEU A 785 37.03 1.35 -25.21
N SER A 786 38.10 2.06 -25.55
CA SER A 786 39.43 1.50 -25.75
C SER A 786 40.04 0.93 -24.47
N LEU A 787 39.75 1.52 -23.31
CA LEU A 787 40.15 0.96 -22.01
C LEU A 787 39.34 -0.32 -21.71
N ARG A 788 38.02 -0.32 -21.94
CA ARG A 788 37.19 -1.55 -21.86
C ARG A 788 37.65 -2.65 -22.83
N ALA A 789 38.17 -2.30 -24.01
CA ALA A 789 38.78 -3.24 -24.95
C ALA A 789 40.07 -3.89 -24.43
N LEU A 790 40.74 -3.30 -23.43
CA LEU A 790 41.94 -3.85 -22.79
C LEU A 790 41.65 -4.59 -21.47
N ASP A 791 40.38 -4.66 -21.02
CA ASP A 791 40.02 -5.35 -19.77
C ASP A 791 40.39 -6.85 -19.82
N GLY A 792 41.10 -7.29 -18.79
CA GLY A 792 41.65 -8.63 -18.62
C GLY A 792 42.85 -8.97 -19.53
N GLN A 793 43.36 -8.02 -20.33
CA GLN A 793 44.42 -8.28 -21.30
C GLN A 793 45.81 -7.99 -20.75
N VAL A 794 46.82 -8.69 -21.29
CA VAL A 794 48.23 -8.33 -21.11
C VAL A 794 48.54 -7.15 -22.02
N VAL A 795 48.89 -6.01 -21.41
CA VAL A 795 49.20 -4.75 -22.09
C VAL A 795 50.67 -4.38 -21.92
N LYS A 796 51.21 -3.67 -22.90
CA LYS A 796 52.58 -3.16 -22.92
C LYS A 796 52.62 -1.75 -22.34
N TRP A 797 53.21 -1.61 -21.15
CA TRP A 797 53.56 -0.33 -20.54
C TRP A 797 54.85 -0.51 -19.72
N PRO A 798 55.98 0.10 -20.13
CA PRO A 798 57.22 0.03 -19.36
C PRO A 798 57.09 0.83 -18.06
N TYR A 799 57.37 0.19 -16.92
CA TYR A 799 57.37 0.84 -15.61
C TYR A 799 58.58 0.39 -14.79
N GLU A 800 59.30 1.36 -14.21
CA GLU A 800 60.42 1.12 -13.31
C GLU A 800 59.95 1.32 -11.87
N HIS A 801 59.90 0.23 -11.11
CA HIS A 801 59.49 0.27 -9.71
C HIS A 801 60.72 0.42 -8.81
N ILE A 802 60.88 1.60 -8.20
CA ILE A 802 62.00 1.89 -7.31
C ILE A 802 61.59 1.62 -5.86
N ILE A 803 62.19 0.60 -5.25
CA ILE A 803 62.02 0.26 -3.83
C ILE A 803 63.21 0.83 -3.05
N PRO A 804 62.99 1.73 -2.08
CA PRO A 804 64.04 2.15 -1.16
C PRO A 804 64.34 1.01 -0.17
N ILE A 805 65.53 0.42 -0.24
CA ILE A 805 66.03 -0.59 0.68
C ILE A 805 67.00 0.10 1.65
N GLY A 806 66.69 0.09 2.95
CA GLY A 806 67.55 0.63 3.99
C GLY A 806 67.10 0.17 5.37
N SER A 807 68.05 -0.26 6.21
CA SER A 807 67.77 -0.73 7.57
C SER A 807 67.56 0.44 8.53
N GLN A 808 66.37 0.57 9.13
CA GLN A 808 66.19 1.39 10.32
C GLN A 808 66.50 0.55 11.57
N SER A 809 67.62 0.84 12.23
CA SER A 809 67.89 0.35 13.59
C SER A 809 67.54 1.44 14.60
N PRO A 810 66.73 1.17 15.64
CA PRO A 810 66.17 2.20 16.53
C PRO A 810 67.09 2.50 17.73
N LEU A 811 68.42 2.53 17.56
CA LEU A 811 69.33 2.92 18.65
C LEU A 811 70.43 3.91 18.25
N SER A 812 70.62 4.83 19.18
CA SER A 812 71.31 6.11 19.20
C SER A 812 72.77 6.17 18.69
N TRP A 813 73.04 7.32 18.06
CA TRP A 813 74.32 8.07 18.03
C TRP A 813 75.42 7.55 17.08
N GLY A 814 75.41 8.09 15.85
CA GLY A 814 76.63 8.30 15.06
C GLY A 814 76.94 7.31 13.94
N ARG A 815 76.11 7.25 12.88
CA ARG A 815 76.56 6.82 11.54
C ARG A 815 75.63 7.30 10.40
N ARG A 816 76.20 7.37 9.19
CA ARG A 816 75.55 7.93 7.98
C ARG A 816 74.36 7.07 7.53
N ARG A 817 73.25 7.71 7.16
CA ARG A 817 72.15 7.08 6.41
C ARG A 817 72.60 6.80 4.98
N TYR A 818 72.44 5.56 4.52
CA TYR A 818 72.46 5.23 3.09
C TYR A 818 71.09 4.66 2.72
N SER A 819 70.45 5.27 1.73
CA SER A 819 69.24 4.76 1.08
C SER A 819 69.67 4.12 -0.23
N THR A 820 69.74 2.80 -0.27
CA THR A 820 70.01 2.06 -1.51
C THR A 820 68.70 1.80 -2.22
N GLN A 821 68.52 2.39 -3.40
CA GLN A 821 67.35 2.15 -4.23
C GLN A 821 67.58 0.91 -5.09
N SER A 822 66.66 -0.04 -5.03
CA SER A 822 66.60 -1.17 -5.96
C SER A 822 65.49 -0.92 -6.96
N SER A 823 65.81 -0.85 -8.25
CA SER A 823 64.80 -0.70 -9.30
C SER A 823 64.51 -2.02 -10.01
N VAL A 824 63.22 -2.31 -10.19
CA VAL A 824 62.73 -3.48 -10.94
C VAL A 824 61.99 -2.98 -12.16
N HIS A 825 62.50 -3.32 -13.34
CA HIS A 825 61.93 -2.90 -14.61
C HIS A 825 60.90 -3.92 -15.12
N TYR A 826 59.67 -3.46 -15.35
CA TYR A 826 58.60 -4.26 -15.92
C TYR A 826 58.22 -3.74 -17.31
N ASN A 827 58.00 -4.66 -18.26
CA ASN A 827 57.64 -4.33 -19.65
C ASN A 827 56.14 -4.54 -19.97
N HIS A 828 55.46 -5.40 -19.20
CA HIS A 828 54.08 -5.80 -19.42
C HIS A 828 53.33 -5.89 -18.09
N CYS A 829 52.04 -5.58 -18.10
CA CYS A 829 51.11 -5.79 -16.99
C CYS A 829 49.79 -6.35 -17.51
N VAL A 830 48.92 -6.83 -16.60
CA VAL A 830 47.52 -7.10 -16.92
C VAL A 830 46.70 -5.87 -16.56
N LEU A 831 45.97 -5.31 -17.53
CA LEU A 831 44.98 -4.27 -17.26
C LEU A 831 43.70 -4.92 -16.75
N ARG A 832 43.21 -4.45 -15.60
CA ARG A 832 41.94 -4.87 -15.01
C ARG A 832 41.07 -3.68 -14.71
N ILE A 833 39.78 -3.82 -15.01
CA ILE A 833 38.79 -2.79 -14.74
C ILE A 833 37.96 -3.18 -13.51
N ASN A 834 37.99 -2.33 -12.48
CA ASN A 834 37.11 -2.45 -11.32
C ASN A 834 35.81 -1.69 -11.63
N HIS A 835 34.82 -2.40 -12.19
CA HIS A 835 33.53 -1.84 -12.59
C HIS A 835 32.67 -1.46 -11.38
N ARG A 836 32.06 -0.27 -11.38
CA ARG A 836 31.20 0.22 -10.29
C ARG A 836 29.73 -0.21 -10.48
N GLY A 837 29.51 -1.51 -10.66
CA GLY A 837 28.17 -2.12 -10.75
C GLY A 837 28.12 -3.42 -11.54
N HIS A 838 26.94 -4.03 -11.63
CA HIS A 838 26.72 -5.31 -12.31
C HIS A 838 25.69 -5.15 -13.45
N LEU A 839 26.17 -5.18 -14.70
CA LEU A 839 25.35 -5.21 -15.91
C LEU A 839 26.07 -6.05 -16.98
N SER A 840 26.01 -7.38 -16.84
CA SER A 840 26.64 -8.30 -17.79
C SER A 840 25.73 -8.54 -18.99
N TRP A 841 26.23 -8.28 -20.21
CA TRP A 841 25.55 -8.61 -21.46
C TRP A 841 26.49 -9.39 -22.39
N GLN A 842 26.10 -10.61 -22.80
CA GLN A 842 26.91 -11.48 -23.66
C GLN A 842 28.38 -11.63 -23.16
N GLY A 843 28.55 -11.80 -21.85
CA GLY A 843 29.86 -11.93 -21.20
C GLY A 843 30.65 -10.63 -21.00
N LEU A 844 30.19 -9.50 -21.56
CA LEU A 844 30.81 -8.19 -21.37
C LEU A 844 30.16 -7.44 -20.19
N GLN A 845 30.97 -6.87 -19.29
CA GLN A 845 30.49 -6.05 -18.18
C GLN A 845 30.30 -4.59 -18.64
N LEU A 846 29.04 -4.15 -18.66
CA LEU A 846 28.60 -2.81 -19.08
C LEU A 846 28.33 -1.89 -17.88
N GLY A 847 28.99 -2.14 -16.74
CA GLY A 847 28.83 -1.33 -15.53
C GLY A 847 29.10 0.16 -15.78
N SER A 848 28.31 1.02 -15.13
CA SER A 848 28.62 2.45 -15.03
C SER A 848 29.83 2.62 -14.14
N GLY A 849 30.75 3.49 -14.54
CA GLY A 849 31.96 3.80 -13.78
C GLY A 849 32.96 2.65 -13.74
N PHE A 850 34.23 3.01 -13.80
CA PHE A 850 35.28 2.06 -13.53
C PHE A 850 36.59 2.72 -13.12
N ASP A 851 37.31 2.02 -12.24
CA ASP A 851 38.67 2.33 -11.84
C ASP A 851 39.64 1.37 -12.51
N ILE A 852 40.77 1.87 -13.01
CA ILE A 852 41.75 1.05 -13.74
C ILE A 852 42.85 0.59 -12.80
N ARG A 853 43.18 -0.70 -12.90
CA ARG A 853 44.31 -1.30 -12.18
C ARG A 853 45.26 -1.99 -13.15
N LEU A 854 46.55 -1.68 -13.04
CA LEU A 854 47.64 -2.28 -13.80
C LEU A 854 48.40 -3.22 -12.88
N SER A 855 48.21 -4.53 -13.07
CA SER A 855 48.84 -5.55 -12.23
C SER A 855 50.11 -6.08 -12.90
N TYR A 856 51.27 -5.78 -12.31
CA TYR A 856 52.59 -6.18 -12.81
C TYR A 856 53.10 -7.46 -12.16
N SER A 857 52.77 -7.67 -10.89
CA SER A 857 53.08 -8.90 -10.14
C SER A 857 52.10 -9.07 -8.98
N LYS A 858 52.13 -10.23 -8.31
CA LYS A 858 51.26 -10.53 -7.14
C LYS A 858 51.38 -9.52 -5.97
N LYS A 859 52.37 -8.61 -5.98
CA LYS A 859 52.59 -7.58 -4.95
C LYS A 859 52.64 -6.15 -5.51
N LEU A 860 52.44 -5.96 -6.81
CA LEU A 860 52.54 -4.65 -7.47
C LEU A 860 51.33 -4.41 -8.38
N ASP A 861 50.32 -3.76 -7.80
CA ASP A 861 49.16 -3.20 -8.48
C ASP A 861 49.30 -1.67 -8.50
N LEU A 862 49.18 -1.06 -9.68
CA LEU A 862 49.20 0.40 -9.87
C LEU A 862 47.85 0.92 -10.37
N ASP A 863 47.60 2.20 -10.15
CA ASP A 863 46.42 2.92 -10.63
C ASP A 863 46.60 3.50 -12.05
N GLY A 864 45.50 3.86 -12.71
CA GLY A 864 45.46 4.48 -14.04
C GLY A 864 46.20 5.81 -14.16
N SER A 865 46.46 6.53 -13.06
CA SER A 865 47.33 7.71 -13.05
C SER A 865 48.73 7.45 -13.64
N VAL A 866 49.25 6.21 -13.56
CA VAL A 866 50.57 5.82 -14.12
C VAL A 866 50.59 5.77 -15.65
N ILE A 867 49.43 5.63 -16.32
CA ILE A 867 49.27 5.80 -17.77
C ILE A 867 48.77 7.21 -18.14
N GLY A 868 48.77 8.15 -17.18
CA GLY A 868 48.31 9.52 -17.37
C GLY A 868 46.79 9.66 -17.49
N LEU A 869 46.00 8.73 -16.95
CA LEU A 869 44.55 8.90 -16.86
C LEU A 869 44.21 9.99 -15.83
N ASN A 870 43.37 10.94 -16.21
CA ASN A 870 42.74 11.91 -15.30
C ASN A 870 41.25 11.58 -15.12
N ASP A 871 40.60 12.17 -14.11
CA ASP A 871 39.19 11.94 -13.82
C ASP A 871 38.26 12.25 -15.02
N ASP A 872 38.63 13.25 -15.82
CA ASP A 872 37.92 13.70 -17.02
C ASP A 872 38.04 12.76 -18.25
N PHE A 873 38.92 11.76 -18.23
CA PHE A 873 39.27 10.88 -19.35
C PHE A 873 39.81 11.61 -20.60
N ASP A 874 40.58 12.69 -20.41
CA ASP A 874 41.26 13.40 -21.50
C ASP A 874 42.46 12.62 -22.05
N LEU A 875 42.77 12.84 -23.34
CA LEU A 875 43.93 12.22 -23.97
C LEU A 875 45.22 12.97 -23.58
N THR A 876 45.81 12.57 -22.46
CA THR A 876 47.15 13.02 -22.07
C THR A 876 48.24 12.35 -22.95
N SER A 877 49.43 12.95 -23.00
CA SER A 877 50.57 12.41 -23.77
C SER A 877 50.98 10.98 -23.35
N PRO A 878 51.02 10.63 -22.04
CA PRO A 878 51.24 9.24 -21.62
C PRO A 878 50.13 8.30 -22.08
N LEU A 879 48.87 8.72 -22.02
CA LEU A 879 47.73 7.89 -22.42
C LEU A 879 47.68 7.63 -23.94
N ALA A 880 48.01 8.64 -24.75
CA ALA A 880 48.20 8.49 -26.20
C ALA A 880 49.32 7.48 -26.52
N ARG A 881 50.45 7.55 -25.81
CA ARG A 881 51.55 6.58 -25.94
C ARG A 881 51.11 5.17 -25.53
N PHE A 882 50.34 5.04 -24.45
CA PHE A 882 49.81 3.76 -23.98
C PHE A 882 48.90 3.11 -25.02
N PHE A 883 47.94 3.85 -25.62
CA PHE A 883 47.10 3.31 -26.68
C PHE A 883 47.89 2.98 -27.96
N MET A 884 48.88 3.80 -28.35
CA MET A 884 49.73 3.51 -29.51
C MET A 884 50.45 2.16 -29.35
N LEU A 885 51.03 1.89 -28.16
CA LEU A 885 51.71 0.64 -27.84
C LEU A 885 50.80 -0.60 -27.85
N ASN A 886 49.49 -0.42 -27.65
CA ASN A 886 48.50 -1.49 -27.53
C ASN A 886 47.44 -1.47 -28.66
N SER A 887 47.70 -0.72 -29.72
CA SER A 887 46.75 -0.38 -30.80
C SER A 887 46.12 -1.60 -31.48
N GLN A 888 46.88 -2.69 -31.67
CA GLN A 888 46.39 -3.96 -32.25
C GLN A 888 45.39 -4.70 -31.34
N LEU A 889 45.56 -4.62 -30.01
CA LEU A 889 44.65 -5.22 -29.04
C LEU A 889 43.35 -4.42 -28.95
N VAL A 890 43.45 -3.08 -29.02
CA VAL A 890 42.29 -2.19 -29.05
C VAL A 890 41.46 -2.43 -30.32
N SER A 891 42.06 -2.37 -31.50
CA SER A 891 41.33 -2.46 -32.78
C SER A 891 40.62 -3.81 -32.97
N SER A 892 41.27 -4.91 -32.60
CA SER A 892 40.67 -6.25 -32.69
C SER A 892 39.45 -6.42 -31.77
N ARG A 893 39.53 -6.00 -30.51
CA ARG A 893 38.44 -6.17 -29.53
C ARG A 893 37.34 -5.10 -29.61
N LEU A 894 37.61 -3.92 -30.16
CA LEU A 894 36.61 -2.85 -30.29
C LEU A 894 35.40 -3.30 -31.15
N SER A 895 35.65 -4.01 -32.26
CA SER A 895 34.60 -4.55 -33.13
C SER A 895 33.60 -5.49 -32.41
N TYR A 896 34.11 -6.32 -31.50
CA TYR A 896 33.30 -7.18 -30.63
C TYR A 896 32.46 -6.36 -29.63
N ILE A 897 33.06 -5.35 -29.02
CA ILE A 897 32.36 -4.46 -28.07
C ILE A 897 31.26 -3.67 -28.77
N GLU A 898 31.53 -3.10 -29.94
CA GLU A 898 30.55 -2.32 -30.71
C GLU A 898 29.38 -3.17 -31.21
N SER A 899 29.64 -4.40 -31.69
CA SER A 899 28.58 -5.33 -32.09
C SER A 899 27.76 -5.83 -30.90
N THR A 900 28.41 -6.09 -29.75
CA THR A 900 27.73 -6.42 -28.48
C THR A 900 26.83 -5.27 -28.01
N LEU A 901 27.32 -4.02 -28.04
CA LEU A 901 26.53 -2.83 -27.73
C LEU A 901 25.38 -2.59 -28.72
N ALA A 902 25.58 -2.87 -30.01
CA ALA A 902 24.52 -2.80 -31.02
C ALA A 902 23.44 -3.88 -30.79
N SER A 903 23.83 -5.08 -30.34
CA SER A 903 22.91 -6.14 -29.94
C SER A 903 22.10 -5.75 -28.69
N TYR A 904 22.75 -5.19 -27.67
CA TYR A 904 22.10 -4.65 -26.47
C TYR A 904 21.05 -3.59 -26.84
N ARG A 905 21.42 -2.59 -27.67
CA ARG A 905 20.50 -1.56 -28.16
C ARG A 905 19.32 -2.10 -28.99
N ARG A 906 19.53 -3.20 -29.73
CA ARG A 906 18.47 -3.83 -30.54
C ARG A 906 17.47 -4.62 -29.68
N HIS A 907 17.91 -5.20 -28.57
CA HIS A 907 17.07 -6.03 -27.69
C HIS A 907 15.83 -5.28 -27.16
N HIS A 908 15.95 -3.98 -26.91
CA HIS A 908 14.86 -3.13 -26.40
C HIS A 908 13.77 -2.77 -27.42
N ARG A 909 13.80 -3.29 -28.65
CA ARG A 909 12.81 -3.00 -29.70
C ARG A 909 11.88 -4.18 -29.97
N LYS A 910 10.75 -4.22 -29.25
CA LYS A 910 9.59 -5.05 -29.60
C LYS A 910 8.32 -4.20 -29.52
N GLU A 911 7.67 -4.02 -30.67
CA GLU A 911 6.34 -3.39 -30.75
C GLU A 911 5.27 -4.38 -30.27
N THR A 912 4.30 -3.88 -29.52
CA THR A 912 3.22 -4.63 -28.84
C THR A 912 2.01 -3.70 -28.70
N LEU A 913 1.00 -4.03 -27.86
CA LEU A 913 -0.18 -3.19 -27.61
C LEU A 913 0.22 -1.71 -27.40
N THR A 914 -0.44 -0.79 -28.12
CA THR A 914 -0.02 0.63 -28.13
C THR A 914 -0.29 1.31 -26.78
N TYR A 915 0.57 2.24 -26.37
CA TYR A 915 0.34 3.07 -25.18
C TYR A 915 -0.93 3.95 -25.29
N ARG A 916 -1.39 4.20 -26.51
CA ARG A 916 -2.65 4.90 -26.80
C ARG A 916 -3.91 4.07 -26.45
N PHE A 917 -3.76 2.76 -26.22
CA PHE A 917 -4.89 1.86 -25.94
C PHE A 917 -5.68 2.29 -24.69
N LEU A 918 -5.01 2.68 -23.61
CA LEU A 918 -5.73 3.09 -22.40
C LEU A 918 -6.58 4.33 -22.66
N SER A 919 -5.99 5.39 -23.22
CA SER A 919 -6.68 6.67 -23.42
C SER A 919 -7.78 6.61 -24.48
N HIS A 920 -7.66 5.79 -25.54
CA HIS A 920 -8.63 5.79 -26.64
C HIS A 920 -9.63 4.63 -26.68
N VAL A 921 -9.31 3.47 -26.07
CA VAL A 921 -10.16 2.28 -26.11
C VAL A 921 -10.62 1.90 -24.70
N TYR A 922 -9.71 1.81 -23.74
CA TYR A 922 -10.06 1.39 -22.37
C TYR A 922 -10.82 2.44 -21.57
N ASP A 923 -10.49 3.73 -21.78
CA ASP A 923 -11.10 4.83 -21.04
C ASP A 923 -12.36 5.39 -21.72
N HIS A 924 -12.62 5.04 -22.99
CA HIS A 924 -13.81 5.44 -23.72
C HIS A 924 -14.64 4.21 -24.09
N ALA A 925 -15.66 3.91 -23.28
CA ALA A 925 -16.71 2.98 -23.67
C ALA A 925 -17.44 3.56 -24.89
N ARG A 926 -17.24 2.96 -26.06
CA ARG A 926 -17.85 3.37 -27.33
C ARG A 926 -18.75 2.25 -27.83
N GLU A 927 -19.93 2.61 -28.30
CA GLU A 927 -20.76 1.70 -29.08
C GLU A 927 -19.99 1.30 -30.36
N PRO A 928 -20.06 0.03 -30.83
CA PRO A 928 -19.36 -0.41 -32.05
C PRO A 928 -19.70 0.40 -33.32
N SER A 929 -20.83 1.10 -33.31
CA SER A 929 -21.36 2.04 -34.30
C SER A 929 -20.59 3.39 -34.42
N GLY A 930 -19.36 3.48 -33.89
CA GLY A 930 -18.59 4.69 -33.55
C GLY A 930 -18.22 5.68 -34.67
N LEU A 931 -18.96 5.72 -35.78
CA LEU A 931 -19.01 6.79 -36.78
C LEU A 931 -19.93 7.96 -36.37
N ARG A 932 -20.58 7.89 -35.20
CA ARG A 932 -21.66 8.79 -34.76
C ARG A 932 -21.33 10.23 -34.29
N PRO A 933 -20.08 10.70 -34.07
CA PRO A 933 -19.85 12.11 -33.73
C PRO A 933 -20.39 13.08 -34.80
N SER A 934 -20.27 12.74 -36.08
CA SER A 934 -20.86 13.51 -37.18
C SER A 934 -22.39 13.37 -37.26
N SER A 935 -22.94 12.23 -36.84
CA SER A 935 -24.39 11.98 -36.88
C SER A 935 -25.16 12.79 -35.84
N MET A 936 -24.60 13.06 -34.66
CA MET A 936 -25.28 13.88 -33.64
C MET A 936 -25.44 15.36 -34.05
N GLU A 937 -24.51 15.90 -34.83
CA GLU A 937 -24.58 17.26 -35.36
C GLU A 937 -25.49 17.40 -36.60
N LEU A 938 -25.69 16.29 -37.35
CA LEU A 938 -26.48 16.28 -38.59
C LEU A 938 -27.92 15.77 -38.42
N GLU A 939 -28.21 14.92 -37.43
CA GLU A 939 -29.51 14.25 -37.31
C GLU A 939 -30.60 15.15 -36.72
N LYS A 940 -31.68 15.34 -37.47
CA LYS A 940 -32.79 16.24 -37.13
C LYS A 940 -34.03 15.50 -36.58
N ASP A 941 -34.15 14.19 -36.75
CA ASP A 941 -35.30 13.45 -36.21
C ASP A 941 -35.16 13.24 -34.68
N PRO A 942 -36.10 13.79 -33.86
CA PRO A 942 -36.02 13.68 -32.41
C PRO A 942 -36.13 12.23 -31.92
N ARG A 943 -36.76 11.31 -32.67
CA ARG A 943 -36.94 9.91 -32.28
C ARG A 943 -35.64 9.13 -32.38
N VAL A 944 -34.84 9.40 -33.42
CA VAL A 944 -33.49 8.82 -33.57
C VAL A 944 -32.56 9.35 -32.48
N ARG A 945 -32.69 10.64 -32.15
CA ARG A 945 -31.93 11.28 -31.05
C ARG A 945 -32.27 10.68 -29.67
N VAL A 946 -33.55 10.36 -29.43
CA VAL A 946 -34.03 9.63 -28.23
C VAL A 946 -33.53 8.18 -28.21
N LEU A 947 -33.56 7.46 -29.34
CA LEU A 947 -32.99 6.10 -29.43
C LEU A 947 -31.49 6.08 -29.12
N MET A 948 -30.76 7.11 -29.56
CA MET A 948 -29.32 7.27 -29.35
C MET A 948 -28.92 7.74 -27.95
N SER A 949 -29.88 8.14 -27.11
CA SER A 949 -29.66 8.50 -25.70
C SER A 949 -30.08 7.37 -24.73
N GLY A 950 -30.28 6.15 -25.25
CA GLY A 950 -30.86 4.97 -24.59
C GLY A 950 -30.09 4.31 -23.44
N SER A 951 -29.51 5.09 -22.53
CA SER A 951 -29.26 4.66 -21.14
C SER A 951 -30.16 5.49 -20.24
N GLU A 952 -31.40 5.03 -20.02
CA GLU A 952 -32.24 5.55 -18.94
C GLU A 952 -31.48 5.43 -17.61
N GLU A 953 -31.32 6.53 -16.85
CA GLU A 953 -30.55 6.56 -15.60
C GLU A 953 -31.00 5.45 -14.63
N THR A 954 -32.30 5.14 -14.65
CA THR A 954 -32.95 4.04 -13.92
C THR A 954 -32.39 2.65 -14.23
N ARG A 955 -32.12 2.33 -15.51
CA ARG A 955 -31.53 1.03 -15.91
C ARG A 955 -30.10 0.92 -15.40
N THR A 956 -29.33 1.99 -15.55
CA THR A 956 -27.94 2.07 -15.08
C THR A 956 -27.85 1.98 -13.56
N TRP A 957 -28.71 2.68 -12.81
CA TRP A 957 -28.79 2.56 -11.36
C TRP A 957 -29.17 1.15 -10.91
N TRP A 958 -30.19 0.56 -11.55
CA TRP A 958 -30.67 -0.80 -11.23
C TRP A 958 -29.58 -1.87 -11.47
N TYR A 959 -28.88 -1.81 -12.60
CA TYR A 959 -27.75 -2.70 -12.88
C TYR A 959 -26.65 -2.57 -11.81
N ILE A 960 -26.24 -1.33 -11.52
CA ILE A 960 -25.18 -1.05 -10.53
C ILE A 960 -25.59 -1.55 -9.13
N PHE A 961 -26.86 -1.40 -8.75
CA PHE A 961 -27.40 -1.88 -7.48
C PHE A 961 -27.28 -3.41 -7.35
N TRP A 962 -27.75 -4.16 -8.35
CA TRP A 962 -27.71 -5.64 -8.30
C TRP A 962 -26.30 -6.21 -8.45
N ASP A 963 -25.44 -5.58 -9.27
CA ASP A 963 -24.02 -5.94 -9.38
C ASP A 963 -23.26 -5.73 -8.06
N ASP A 964 -23.44 -4.59 -7.39
CA ASP A 964 -22.81 -4.37 -6.08
C ASP A 964 -23.39 -5.29 -5.00
N LEU A 965 -24.71 -5.51 -5.00
CA LEU A 965 -25.36 -6.44 -4.07
C LEU A 965 -24.77 -7.84 -4.21
N TRP A 966 -24.64 -8.36 -5.45
CA TRP A 966 -24.04 -9.66 -5.74
C TRP A 966 -22.61 -9.73 -5.21
N ARG A 967 -21.73 -8.83 -5.68
CA ARG A 967 -20.29 -8.81 -5.33
C ARG A 967 -20.04 -8.74 -3.82
N ARG A 968 -20.95 -8.13 -3.05
CA ARG A 968 -20.79 -7.88 -1.61
C ARG A 968 -21.49 -8.87 -0.69
N ASN A 969 -22.44 -9.66 -1.20
CA ASN A 969 -23.34 -10.43 -0.32
C ASN A 969 -23.59 -11.88 -0.74
N HIS A 970 -23.19 -12.34 -1.95
CA HIS A 970 -23.44 -13.73 -2.38
C HIS A 970 -22.83 -14.77 -1.41
N ASP A 971 -21.61 -14.52 -0.89
CA ASP A 971 -20.91 -15.37 0.09
C ASP A 971 -21.60 -15.51 1.46
N THR A 972 -22.52 -14.58 1.73
CA THR A 972 -23.18 -14.40 3.03
C THR A 972 -24.63 -14.85 2.95
N ILE A 973 -25.34 -14.49 1.87
CA ILE A 973 -26.75 -14.76 1.62
C ILE A 973 -26.86 -15.96 0.67
N SER A 974 -27.03 -17.16 1.23
CA SER A 974 -27.06 -18.42 0.47
C SER A 974 -28.12 -18.48 -0.64
N GLY A 975 -29.24 -17.75 -0.50
CA GLY A 975 -30.26 -17.67 -1.55
C GLY A 975 -29.80 -16.92 -2.82
N LEU A 976 -28.79 -16.04 -2.72
CA LEU A 976 -28.17 -15.45 -3.92
C LEU A 976 -27.32 -16.51 -4.63
N GLU A 977 -26.42 -17.19 -3.90
CA GLU A 977 -25.53 -18.22 -4.44
C GLU A 977 -26.30 -19.41 -5.06
N LEU A 978 -27.38 -19.86 -4.41
CA LEU A 978 -28.26 -20.91 -4.91
C LEU A 978 -28.94 -20.55 -6.25
N HIS A 979 -29.30 -19.27 -6.41
CA HIS A 979 -29.96 -18.75 -7.61
C HIS A 979 -29.01 -17.83 -8.41
N ALA A 980 -27.73 -18.20 -8.52
CA ALA A 980 -26.69 -17.37 -9.14
C ALA A 980 -27.06 -16.90 -10.57
N VAL A 981 -27.73 -17.73 -11.36
CA VAL A 981 -28.19 -17.43 -12.73
C VAL A 981 -29.19 -16.26 -12.79
N ASP A 982 -29.90 -16.00 -11.70
CA ASP A 982 -30.92 -14.95 -11.60
C ASP A 982 -30.38 -13.64 -10.97
N PHE A 983 -29.21 -13.67 -10.32
CA PHE A 983 -28.65 -12.53 -9.56
C PHE A 983 -27.26 -12.08 -10.00
N ASN A 984 -26.41 -12.97 -10.49
CA ASN A 984 -25.06 -12.63 -10.93
C ASN A 984 -25.14 -11.95 -12.31
N PRO A 985 -24.71 -10.68 -12.47
CA PRO A 985 -24.74 -9.97 -13.74
C PRO A 985 -24.00 -10.66 -14.89
N TYR A 986 -23.12 -11.64 -14.62
CA TYR A 986 -22.45 -12.39 -15.68
C TYR A 986 -23.41 -13.30 -16.48
N TYR A 987 -24.65 -13.55 -16.03
CA TYR A 987 -25.66 -14.30 -16.79
C TYR A 987 -26.68 -13.37 -17.47
N PRO A 988 -27.12 -13.68 -18.70
CA PRO A 988 -28.11 -12.88 -19.43
C PRO A 988 -29.46 -12.79 -18.73
N THR A 989 -29.84 -13.83 -17.98
CA THR A 989 -31.09 -13.94 -17.20
C THR A 989 -31.09 -13.15 -15.89
N SER A 990 -29.98 -12.49 -15.53
CA SER A 990 -29.87 -11.77 -14.27
C SER A 990 -30.88 -10.63 -14.18
N ILE A 991 -31.52 -10.51 -13.01
CA ILE A 991 -32.42 -9.40 -12.68
C ILE A 991 -31.75 -8.03 -12.87
N ALA A 992 -30.42 -7.94 -12.80
CA ALA A 992 -29.65 -6.72 -13.04
C ALA A 992 -29.97 -6.03 -14.40
N TYR A 993 -30.49 -6.76 -15.37
CA TYR A 993 -30.82 -6.25 -16.70
C TYR A 993 -32.29 -5.84 -16.90
N THR A 994 -33.18 -6.20 -15.98
CA THR A 994 -34.63 -6.00 -16.10
C THR A 994 -35.19 -5.32 -14.84
N PRO A 995 -35.37 -3.98 -14.85
CA PRO A 995 -36.09 -3.26 -13.80
C PRO A 995 -37.51 -3.80 -13.63
N LEU A 996 -37.86 -4.22 -12.42
CA LEU A 996 -39.18 -4.82 -12.13
C LEU A 996 -40.09 -3.85 -11.35
N PRO A 997 -41.41 -3.85 -11.61
CA PRO A 997 -42.40 -3.25 -10.71
C PRO A 997 -42.39 -3.90 -9.32
N ARG A 998 -42.86 -3.17 -8.29
CA ARG A 998 -42.76 -3.57 -6.88
C ARG A 998 -43.33 -4.97 -6.59
N VAL A 999 -44.54 -5.24 -7.09
CA VAL A 999 -45.23 -6.52 -6.88
C VAL A 999 -44.51 -7.68 -7.60
N ALA A 1000 -43.90 -7.41 -8.76
CA ALA A 1000 -43.13 -8.40 -9.49
C ALA A 1000 -41.82 -8.74 -8.77
N LEU A 1001 -41.11 -7.74 -8.23
CA LEU A 1001 -39.91 -7.98 -7.42
C LEU A 1001 -40.22 -8.74 -6.13
N GLU A 1002 -41.28 -8.40 -5.41
CA GLU A 1002 -41.68 -9.13 -4.21
C GLU A 1002 -42.00 -10.60 -4.53
N THR A 1003 -42.73 -10.85 -5.61
CA THR A 1003 -43.02 -12.21 -6.08
C THR A 1003 -41.73 -12.97 -6.45
N PHE A 1004 -40.83 -12.33 -7.19
CA PHE A 1004 -39.53 -12.88 -7.61
C PHE A 1004 -38.66 -13.27 -6.40
N LEU A 1005 -38.55 -12.40 -5.39
CA LEU A 1005 -37.78 -12.65 -4.16
C LEU A 1005 -38.45 -13.70 -3.27
N THR A 1006 -39.78 -13.74 -3.18
CA THR A 1006 -40.51 -14.77 -2.41
C THR A 1006 -40.37 -16.16 -3.04
N GLN A 1007 -40.43 -16.27 -4.38
CA GLN A 1007 -40.18 -17.55 -5.09
C GLN A 1007 -38.78 -18.11 -4.81
N ARG A 1008 -37.79 -17.24 -4.56
CA ARG A 1008 -36.37 -17.58 -4.32
C ARG A 1008 -36.01 -17.65 -2.83
N GLY A 1009 -37.01 -17.63 -1.94
CA GLY A 1009 -36.82 -17.73 -0.49
C GLY A 1009 -36.10 -16.54 0.16
N LEU A 1010 -35.97 -15.41 -0.53
CA LEU A 1010 -35.25 -14.22 -0.07
C LEU A 1010 -36.15 -13.19 0.64
N LEU A 1011 -37.48 -13.30 0.47
CA LEU A 1011 -38.49 -12.45 1.10
C LEU A 1011 -39.63 -13.29 1.68
N SER A 1012 -39.85 -13.21 3.00
CA SER A 1012 -40.97 -13.86 3.68
C SER A 1012 -42.26 -13.00 3.62
N LYS A 1013 -43.43 -13.65 3.45
CA LYS A 1013 -44.75 -12.98 3.48
C LYS A 1013 -45.01 -12.19 4.78
N SER A 1014 -44.45 -12.67 5.89
CA SER A 1014 -44.38 -11.97 7.18
C SER A 1014 -42.92 -11.82 7.55
N PRO A 1015 -42.39 -10.62 7.87
CA PRO A 1015 -40.96 -10.41 8.10
C PRO A 1015 -40.47 -11.20 9.33
N ARG A 1016 -39.58 -12.16 9.10
CA ARG A 1016 -38.97 -13.02 10.11
C ARG A 1016 -37.65 -12.45 10.62
N TRP A 1017 -37.24 -12.87 11.82
CA TRP A 1017 -35.91 -12.58 12.34
C TRP A 1017 -34.88 -13.47 11.61
N GLY A 1018 -34.34 -12.95 10.51
CA GLY A 1018 -33.39 -13.64 9.64
C GLY A 1018 -33.45 -13.17 8.17
N ASP A 1019 -34.57 -12.61 7.73
CA ASP A 1019 -34.74 -12.11 6.36
C ASP A 1019 -33.82 -10.90 6.08
N PHE A 1020 -33.02 -10.96 5.01
CA PHE A 1020 -32.21 -9.83 4.54
C PHE A 1020 -33.05 -8.79 3.80
N PHE A 1021 -33.96 -9.24 2.93
CA PHE A 1021 -34.94 -8.35 2.29
C PHE A 1021 -36.19 -8.25 3.16
N HIS A 1022 -36.69 -7.04 3.33
CA HIS A 1022 -37.92 -6.74 4.06
C HIS A 1022 -38.63 -5.53 3.44
N PRO A 1023 -39.93 -5.32 3.70
CA PRO A 1023 -40.70 -4.24 3.07
C PRO A 1023 -40.03 -2.87 3.16
N GLY A 1024 -39.50 -2.47 4.32
CA GLY A 1024 -38.79 -1.19 4.48
C GLY A 1024 -37.50 -1.03 3.65
N PHE A 1025 -36.71 -2.10 3.43
CA PHE A 1025 -35.53 -2.04 2.56
C PHE A 1025 -35.95 -1.88 1.10
N LEU A 1026 -37.02 -2.58 0.69
CA LEU A 1026 -37.60 -2.41 -0.62
C LEU A 1026 -38.25 -1.02 -0.77
N ASN A 1027 -38.84 -0.43 0.28
CA ASN A 1027 -39.35 0.94 0.24
C ASN A 1027 -38.21 1.94 -0.07
N LYS A 1028 -37.04 1.76 0.56
CA LYS A 1028 -35.84 2.56 0.25
C LYS A 1028 -35.37 2.38 -1.21
N LEU A 1029 -35.42 1.16 -1.73
CA LEU A 1029 -35.08 0.83 -3.11
C LEU A 1029 -36.02 1.56 -4.10
N TYR A 1030 -37.34 1.48 -3.89
CA TYR A 1030 -38.32 2.09 -4.81
C TYR A 1030 -38.43 3.62 -4.66
N LEU A 1031 -38.16 4.20 -3.48
CA LEU A 1031 -37.97 5.65 -3.37
C LEU A 1031 -36.80 6.13 -4.23
N ARG A 1032 -35.64 5.46 -4.15
CA ARG A 1032 -34.48 5.84 -4.97
C ARG A 1032 -34.74 5.65 -6.46
N LEU A 1033 -35.46 4.59 -6.87
CA LEU A 1033 -35.91 4.44 -8.25
C LEU A 1033 -36.82 5.58 -8.69
N ASN A 1034 -37.82 5.97 -7.88
CA ASN A 1034 -38.73 7.06 -8.20
C ASN A 1034 -37.96 8.37 -8.46
N GLU A 1035 -36.97 8.65 -7.61
CA GLU A 1035 -36.05 9.78 -7.76
C GLU A 1035 -35.28 9.74 -9.09
N THR A 1036 -34.74 8.57 -9.50
CA THR A 1036 -34.04 8.44 -10.81
C THR A 1036 -34.97 8.56 -12.03
N VAL A 1037 -36.27 8.35 -11.88
CA VAL A 1037 -37.25 8.40 -13.00
C VAL A 1037 -37.88 9.78 -13.12
N PHE A 1038 -38.20 10.42 -12.00
CA PHE A 1038 -39.00 11.65 -11.93
C PHE A 1038 -38.19 12.86 -11.44
N ARG A 1039 -36.86 12.77 -11.50
CA ARG A 1039 -35.89 13.81 -11.14
C ARG A 1039 -36.26 15.19 -11.72
N GLY A 1040 -36.29 16.24 -10.88
CA GLY A 1040 -36.62 17.60 -11.30
C GLY A 1040 -38.02 17.79 -11.91
N SER A 1041 -38.96 16.87 -11.68
CA SER A 1041 -40.34 16.95 -12.20
C SER A 1041 -41.37 17.07 -11.08
N SER A 1042 -42.57 17.57 -11.38
CA SER A 1042 -43.72 17.58 -10.47
C SER A 1042 -44.28 16.19 -10.09
N ARG A 1043 -43.55 15.12 -10.42
CA ARG A 1043 -43.81 13.72 -10.01
C ARG A 1043 -42.70 13.16 -9.11
N ALA A 1044 -41.69 13.99 -8.78
CA ALA A 1044 -40.73 13.68 -7.74
C ALA A 1044 -41.45 13.52 -6.39
N ILE A 1045 -40.80 12.80 -5.48
CA ILE A 1045 -41.30 12.65 -4.11
C ILE A 1045 -40.61 13.72 -3.27
N LEU A 1046 -41.40 14.60 -2.66
CA LEU A 1046 -40.93 15.69 -1.82
C LEU A 1046 -40.73 15.20 -0.38
N PHE A 1047 -39.74 15.75 0.32
CA PHE A 1047 -39.35 15.37 1.67
C PHE A 1047 -39.36 16.58 2.60
N HIS A 1048 -39.77 16.37 3.85
CA HIS A 1048 -39.69 17.38 4.91
C HIS A 1048 -38.44 17.17 5.76
N ILE A 1049 -37.64 18.22 5.96
CA ILE A 1049 -36.45 18.18 6.81
C ILE A 1049 -36.82 18.46 8.27
N GLY A 1050 -36.70 17.44 9.12
CA GLY A 1050 -36.98 17.55 10.55
C GLY A 1050 -38.45 17.86 10.85
N GLN A 1051 -38.72 19.06 11.38
CA GLN A 1051 -40.07 19.55 11.66
C GLN A 1051 -40.44 20.78 10.81
N ASP A 1052 -39.60 21.15 9.84
CA ASP A 1052 -39.93 22.23 8.93
C ASP A 1052 -40.98 21.76 7.92
N HIS A 1053 -41.83 22.69 7.47
CA HIS A 1053 -42.86 22.44 6.44
C HIS A 1053 -42.34 22.76 5.03
N SER A 1054 -41.02 22.88 4.89
CA SER A 1054 -40.36 23.05 3.59
C SER A 1054 -40.29 21.71 2.88
N GLU A 1055 -41.10 21.59 1.83
CA GLU A 1055 -41.03 20.50 0.87
C GLU A 1055 -39.80 20.69 -0.03
N LEU A 1056 -38.85 19.76 0.09
CA LEU A 1056 -37.59 19.79 -0.65
C LEU A 1056 -37.42 18.47 -1.39
N ASP A 1057 -36.92 18.51 -2.63
CA ASP A 1057 -36.51 17.30 -3.30
C ASP A 1057 -35.16 16.78 -2.73
N MET A 1058 -34.75 15.57 -3.11
CA MET A 1058 -33.53 14.96 -2.53
C MET A 1058 -32.23 15.69 -2.95
N GLU A 1059 -32.24 16.47 -4.04
CA GLU A 1059 -31.13 17.31 -4.46
C GLU A 1059 -31.07 18.58 -3.61
N ASP A 1060 -32.21 19.25 -3.42
CA ASP A 1060 -32.34 20.42 -2.54
C ASP A 1060 -31.93 20.08 -1.09
N VAL A 1061 -32.35 18.92 -0.58
CA VAL A 1061 -31.92 18.36 0.71
C VAL A 1061 -30.39 18.17 0.80
N ASP A 1062 -29.72 17.82 -0.29
CA ASP A 1062 -28.25 17.64 -0.35
C ASP A 1062 -27.50 18.96 -0.62
N LEU A 1063 -28.18 19.99 -1.14
CA LEU A 1063 -27.69 21.37 -1.28
C LEU A 1063 -27.77 22.12 0.07
N ASP A 1064 -28.91 22.08 0.77
CA ASP A 1064 -29.09 22.73 2.08
C ASP A 1064 -28.21 22.12 3.18
N THR A 1065 -27.69 20.91 2.97
CA THR A 1065 -26.76 20.26 3.90
C THR A 1065 -25.28 20.41 3.56
N LEU A 1066 -24.93 21.34 2.65
CA LEU A 1066 -23.55 21.62 2.24
C LEU A 1066 -22.63 22.12 3.37
N VAL A 1067 -21.60 21.30 3.67
CA VAL A 1067 -20.27 21.75 4.14
C VAL A 1067 -19.15 20.97 3.43
N GLN A 1068 -19.41 19.74 2.97
CA GLN A 1068 -18.51 18.97 2.10
C GLN A 1068 -19.32 18.17 1.07
N PRO A 1069 -19.02 18.25 -0.24
CA PRO A 1069 -19.73 17.47 -1.27
C PRO A 1069 -19.36 15.98 -1.18
N SER A 1070 -20.34 15.09 -1.42
CA SER A 1070 -20.13 13.62 -1.37
C SER A 1070 -19.19 13.09 -2.47
N THR A 1071 -18.80 13.91 -3.45
CA THR A 1071 -17.78 13.61 -4.47
C THR A 1071 -16.35 13.42 -3.91
N LEU A 1072 -16.15 13.75 -2.63
CA LEU A 1072 -14.97 13.38 -1.83
C LEU A 1072 -14.99 11.92 -1.32
N GLY A 1073 -16.06 11.15 -1.60
CA GLY A 1073 -16.35 9.89 -0.93
C GLY A 1073 -16.94 8.75 -1.76
N THR A 1074 -17.15 8.89 -3.08
CA THR A 1074 -17.51 7.74 -3.94
C THR A 1074 -16.33 6.77 -4.01
N GLY A 1075 -16.32 5.82 -3.07
CA GLY A 1075 -15.09 5.28 -2.51
C GLY A 1075 -14.29 4.35 -3.43
N GLY A 1076 -13.23 3.78 -2.85
CA GLY A 1076 -12.40 2.71 -3.43
C GLY A 1076 -13.12 1.38 -3.75
N GLY A 1077 -14.42 1.41 -4.04
CA GLY A 1077 -15.16 0.40 -4.80
C GLY A 1077 -15.00 0.55 -6.31
N THR A 1078 -14.14 1.47 -6.77
CA THR A 1078 -13.53 1.43 -8.11
C THR A 1078 -12.23 0.62 -8.09
N ASP A 1079 -12.30 -0.65 -7.67
CA ASP A 1079 -11.29 -1.68 -7.90
C ASP A 1079 -12.04 -3.03 -7.92
N HIS A 1080 -11.72 -3.91 -8.87
CA HIS A 1080 -12.66 -4.93 -9.38
C HIS A 1080 -13.15 -5.91 -8.30
N ASP A 1081 -12.25 -6.31 -7.39
CA ASP A 1081 -12.48 -7.41 -6.44
C ASP A 1081 -12.08 -7.07 -4.98
N ASN A 1082 -12.39 -5.86 -4.49
CA ASN A 1082 -12.19 -5.59 -3.06
C ASN A 1082 -13.20 -6.42 -2.23
N SER A 1083 -12.77 -7.46 -1.50
CA SER A 1083 -13.67 -8.39 -0.80
C SER A 1083 -14.29 -7.88 0.51
N SER A 1084 -13.89 -6.70 0.99
CA SER A 1084 -14.31 -6.22 2.32
C SER A 1084 -14.71 -4.75 2.34
N ILE A 1085 -15.83 -4.45 3.01
CA ILE A 1085 -16.16 -3.07 3.36
C ILE A 1085 -15.34 -2.66 4.58
N ARG A 1086 -14.75 -1.47 4.48
CA ARG A 1086 -14.07 -0.78 5.56
C ARG A 1086 -15.09 -0.08 6.42
N ALA A 1087 -14.91 -0.13 7.74
CA ALA A 1087 -15.73 0.74 8.56
C ALA A 1087 -15.31 2.21 8.34
N ARG A 1088 -16.29 3.09 8.15
CA ARG A 1088 -16.12 4.52 7.88
C ARG A 1088 -17.15 5.33 8.68
N PRO A 1089 -16.93 6.65 8.89
CA PRO A 1089 -18.05 7.50 9.30
C PRO A 1089 -19.16 7.44 8.24
N ALA A 1090 -20.41 7.47 8.70
CA ALA A 1090 -21.56 7.71 7.84
C ALA A 1090 -21.48 9.14 7.28
N TYR A 1091 -21.82 9.31 6.00
CA TYR A 1091 -21.97 10.62 5.39
C TYR A 1091 -23.20 11.34 5.94
N ARG A 1092 -23.23 12.67 5.82
CA ARG A 1092 -24.35 13.50 6.33
C ARG A 1092 -25.69 13.09 5.71
N TRP A 1093 -25.71 12.78 4.41
CA TRP A 1093 -26.89 12.31 3.68
C TRP A 1093 -27.35 10.90 4.12
N GLU A 1094 -26.43 9.98 4.44
CA GLU A 1094 -26.78 8.68 5.04
C GLU A 1094 -27.40 8.86 6.43
N GLY A 1095 -26.96 9.90 7.14
CA GLY A 1095 -27.56 10.34 8.41
C GLY A 1095 -29.02 10.74 8.24
N LEU A 1096 -29.35 11.56 7.26
CA LEU A 1096 -30.72 12.03 7.00
C LEU A 1096 -31.74 10.89 6.80
N LEU A 1097 -31.33 9.84 6.10
CA LEU A 1097 -32.16 8.65 5.84
C LEU A 1097 -32.25 7.67 7.04
N SER A 1098 -31.53 7.91 8.14
CA SER A 1098 -31.45 6.98 9.27
C SER A 1098 -31.47 7.63 10.67
N ASP A 1099 -31.50 8.96 10.76
CA ASP A 1099 -31.74 9.71 11.99
C ASP A 1099 -33.26 9.86 12.23
N PRO A 1100 -33.73 9.70 13.48
CA PRO A 1100 -35.12 9.99 13.82
C PRO A 1100 -35.37 11.50 13.77
N VAL A 1101 -36.59 11.89 13.40
CA VAL A 1101 -37.03 13.29 13.44
C VAL A 1101 -37.07 13.79 14.89
N LEU A 1102 -36.21 14.76 15.22
CA LEU A 1102 -36.00 15.22 16.60
C LEU A 1102 -36.97 16.34 17.00
N LYS A 1103 -37.83 16.08 18.00
CA LYS A 1103 -38.77 17.06 18.59
C LYS A 1103 -38.14 18.04 19.61
N GLY A 1104 -36.83 18.33 19.53
CA GLY A 1104 -36.20 19.26 20.49
C GLY A 1104 -34.67 19.31 20.50
N SER A 1105 -34.12 20.36 21.14
CA SER A 1105 -32.71 20.79 20.99
C SER A 1105 -31.64 20.02 21.78
N ARG A 1106 -31.99 18.98 22.56
CA ARG A 1106 -31.03 18.25 23.43
C ARG A 1106 -30.11 17.30 22.64
N ARG A 1107 -29.16 17.89 21.93
CA ARG A 1107 -28.08 17.23 21.17
C ARG A 1107 -27.04 16.59 22.10
N ARG A 1108 -27.25 15.34 22.52
CA ARG A 1108 -26.24 14.57 23.26
C ARG A 1108 -25.26 13.89 22.29
N ARG A 1109 -23.96 14.05 22.52
CA ARG A 1109 -22.90 13.35 21.76
C ARG A 1109 -22.86 11.89 22.21
N ASN A 1110 -23.28 10.95 21.36
CA ASN A 1110 -23.26 9.53 21.70
C ASN A 1110 -21.82 9.00 21.69
N PHE A 1111 -21.23 8.82 22.88
CA PHE A 1111 -19.91 8.19 23.04
C PHE A 1111 -19.86 6.78 22.44
N LEU A 1112 -20.99 6.06 22.46
CA LEU A 1112 -21.16 4.72 21.88
C LEU A 1112 -21.37 4.72 20.35
N ALA A 1113 -21.29 5.85 19.65
CA ALA A 1113 -21.57 5.93 18.21
C ALA A 1113 -20.68 5.02 17.33
N LYS A 1114 -19.51 4.60 17.83
CA LYS A 1114 -18.59 3.64 17.18
C LYS A 1114 -18.81 2.18 17.56
N LEU A 1115 -19.62 1.88 18.57
CA LEU A 1115 -19.75 0.53 19.14
C LEU A 1115 -20.19 -0.50 18.09
N GLY A 1116 -21.16 -0.16 17.23
CA GLY A 1116 -21.60 -1.04 16.15
C GLY A 1116 -20.50 -1.38 15.12
N ALA A 1117 -19.55 -0.47 14.91
CA ALA A 1117 -18.39 -0.70 14.03
C ALA A 1117 -17.27 -1.47 14.73
N TRP A 1118 -17.05 -1.25 16.02
CA TRP A 1118 -16.12 -2.04 16.83
C TRP A 1118 -16.57 -3.49 16.95
N MET A 1119 -17.88 -3.72 17.14
CA MET A 1119 -18.46 -5.06 17.22
C MET A 1119 -18.67 -5.73 15.85
N GLY A 1120 -18.28 -5.08 14.73
CA GLY A 1120 -18.44 -5.60 13.37
C GLY A 1120 -19.89 -5.74 12.88
N VAL A 1121 -20.86 -5.23 13.66
CA VAL A 1121 -22.31 -5.27 13.36
C VAL A 1121 -22.64 -4.37 12.17
N THR A 1122 -22.00 -3.21 12.04
CA THR A 1122 -22.16 -2.28 10.92
C THR A 1122 -20.81 -1.69 10.49
N PRO A 1123 -20.52 -1.49 9.20
CA PRO A 1123 -19.34 -0.72 8.79
C PRO A 1123 -19.51 0.79 9.06
N LEU A 1124 -20.72 1.29 9.29
CA LEU A 1124 -20.95 2.72 9.45
C LEU A 1124 -21.02 3.10 10.94
N TRP A 1125 -20.24 4.11 11.34
CA TRP A 1125 -20.40 4.79 12.64
C TRP A 1125 -20.83 6.24 12.47
N ARG A 1126 -21.53 6.81 13.44
CA ARG A 1126 -21.89 8.24 13.37
C ARG A 1126 -20.75 9.12 13.87
N SER A 1127 -20.38 10.14 13.09
CA SER A 1127 -19.44 11.20 13.48
C SER A 1127 -20.10 12.56 13.35
N GLY A 1128 -20.06 13.36 14.43
CA GLY A 1128 -20.66 14.69 14.46
C GLY A 1128 -21.98 14.74 15.21
N VAL A 1129 -22.81 15.73 14.86
CA VAL A 1129 -24.16 15.93 15.39
C VAL A 1129 -25.14 15.13 14.53
N PRO A 1130 -26.18 14.48 15.09
CA PRO A 1130 -27.26 13.88 14.30
C PRO A 1130 -27.88 14.91 13.36
N SER A 1131 -28.26 14.46 12.16
CA SER A 1131 -29.03 15.26 11.22
C SER A 1131 -30.47 15.44 11.74
N PRO A 1132 -31.25 16.42 11.24
CA PRO A 1132 -32.65 16.61 11.64
C PRO A 1132 -33.58 15.43 11.29
N GLY A 1133 -33.14 14.48 10.46
CA GLY A 1133 -33.96 13.41 9.90
C GLY A 1133 -34.84 13.89 8.74
N LEU A 1134 -35.41 12.92 8.00
CA LEU A 1134 -36.37 13.17 6.92
C LEU A 1134 -37.73 12.56 7.26
N SER A 1135 -38.79 13.17 6.76
CA SER A 1135 -40.15 12.63 6.81
C SER A 1135 -40.91 12.83 5.49
N LEU A 1136 -42.00 12.08 5.32
CA LEU A 1136 -42.69 11.89 4.05
C LEU A 1136 -44.21 11.86 4.22
N ASP A 1137 -44.92 12.48 3.29
CA ASP A 1137 -46.38 12.57 3.29
C ASP A 1137 -47.04 11.34 2.68
N VAL A 1138 -47.17 10.32 3.52
CA VAL A 1138 -47.85 9.07 3.22
C VAL A 1138 -48.94 8.76 4.23
N ARG A 1139 -50.08 8.29 3.72
CA ARG A 1139 -51.15 7.68 4.53
C ARG A 1139 -51.15 6.16 4.35
N ILE A 1140 -51.62 5.43 5.36
CA ILE A 1140 -51.80 3.97 5.27
C ILE A 1140 -53.19 3.67 4.74
N GLU A 1141 -53.26 3.06 3.56
CA GLU A 1141 -54.51 2.56 2.95
C GLU A 1141 -54.35 1.07 2.66
N ASN A 1142 -55.33 0.24 3.03
CA ASN A 1142 -55.33 -1.21 2.77
C ASN A 1142 -54.02 -1.92 3.15
N GLY A 1143 -53.35 -1.46 4.23
CA GLY A 1143 -52.09 -2.01 4.71
C GLY A 1143 -50.84 -1.62 3.89
N ARG A 1144 -50.92 -0.56 3.07
CA ARG A 1144 -49.81 -0.02 2.26
C ARG A 1144 -49.65 1.49 2.50
N TYR A 1145 -48.44 2.02 2.37
CA TYR A 1145 -48.22 3.46 2.33
C TYR A 1145 -48.57 3.99 0.92
N VAL A 1146 -49.38 5.03 0.87
CA VAL A 1146 -49.79 5.74 -0.35
C VAL A 1146 -49.43 7.23 -0.19
N LEU A 1147 -48.79 7.82 -1.20
CA LEU A 1147 -48.46 9.25 -1.22
C LEU A 1147 -49.72 10.11 -1.21
N LEU A 1148 -49.67 11.25 -0.53
CA LEU A 1148 -50.64 12.32 -0.69
C LEU A 1148 -50.26 13.13 -1.94
N ASP A 1149 -51.08 13.08 -3.00
CA ASP A 1149 -50.96 13.98 -4.16
C ASP A 1149 -51.74 15.28 -3.86
N ASP A 1150 -51.14 16.47 -4.11
CA ASP A 1150 -51.80 17.79 -3.97
C ASP A 1150 -52.96 18.05 -4.95
N GLY A 1151 -53.24 17.08 -5.81
CA GLY A 1151 -54.21 17.14 -6.90
C GLY A 1151 -55.39 16.19 -6.71
N SER A 1152 -56.00 16.11 -5.52
CA SER A 1152 -57.28 15.41 -5.38
C SER A 1152 -58.35 16.16 -6.18
N SER A 1153 -58.66 15.64 -7.36
CA SER A 1153 -59.73 16.08 -8.23
C SER A 1153 -61.08 16.09 -7.49
N PHE A 1154 -61.53 17.26 -7.04
CA PHE A 1154 -62.86 17.42 -6.47
C PHE A 1154 -63.92 17.25 -7.57
N GLY A 1155 -64.75 16.22 -7.44
CA GLY A 1155 -65.99 16.14 -8.20
C GLY A 1155 -66.96 17.23 -7.71
N GLY A 1156 -67.37 18.13 -8.61
CA GLY A 1156 -68.23 19.26 -8.26
C GLY A 1156 -68.88 19.91 -9.48
N SER A 1157 -70.09 19.45 -9.81
CA SER A 1157 -71.17 20.13 -10.55
C SER A 1157 -70.85 21.15 -11.67
N HIS A 1158 -71.38 20.85 -12.86
CA HIS A 1158 -71.73 21.81 -13.92
C HIS A 1158 -72.20 23.19 -13.41
N VAL A 1159 -71.54 24.27 -13.84
CA VAL A 1159 -72.18 25.56 -14.14
C VAL A 1159 -71.53 26.16 -15.39
N ASN A 1160 -72.35 26.52 -16.38
CA ASN A 1160 -71.89 27.24 -17.58
C ASN A 1160 -71.52 28.69 -17.26
N ARG A 1161 -70.38 29.17 -17.75
CA ARG A 1161 -70.28 30.58 -18.18
C ARG A 1161 -69.25 30.79 -19.29
N THR A 1162 -69.75 30.84 -20.51
CA THR A 1162 -69.07 31.46 -21.66
C THR A 1162 -68.97 32.97 -21.50
N LYS A 1163 -67.99 33.56 -22.22
CA LYS A 1163 -68.00 34.89 -22.87
C LYS A 1163 -67.21 36.01 -22.14
N LEU A 1164 -66.55 36.83 -22.98
CA LEU A 1164 -65.71 38.01 -22.69
C LEU A 1164 -64.36 37.69 -22.02
N ASP A 1165 -63.19 38.16 -22.50
CA ASP A 1165 -62.88 38.98 -23.70
C ASP A 1165 -61.49 38.65 -24.29
N ASN A 1166 -61.33 38.92 -25.59
CA ASN A 1166 -60.02 39.30 -26.15
C ASN A 1166 -59.78 40.77 -25.79
N ASP A 1167 -58.56 41.14 -25.38
CA ASP A 1167 -57.79 42.18 -26.09
C ASP A 1167 -56.40 42.43 -25.44
N ASN A 1168 -55.42 42.53 -26.34
CA ASN A 1168 -54.10 43.18 -26.24
C ASN A 1168 -52.94 42.58 -25.41
N ASP A 1169 -51.78 42.64 -26.09
CA ASP A 1169 -50.36 42.47 -25.73
C ASP A 1169 -49.84 41.10 -25.24
#